data_AF-A0A522TP45-F1
#
_entry.id   AF-A0A522TP45-F1
#
_cell.length_a   1.000
_cell.length_b   1.000
_cell.length_c   1.000
_cell.angle_alpha   90.00
_cell.angle_beta   90.00
_cell.angle_gamma   90.00
#
_symmetry.space_group_name_H-M   'P 1'
#
loop_
_entity.id
_entity.type
_entity.pdbx_description
1 polymer ?
#
loop_
_entity_poly.entity_id
_entity_poly.type
_entity_poly.pdbx_seq_one_letter_code
_entity_poly.pdbx_strand_id
1 'polypeptide(L)'
;MNISRFFGATNREAMRQVRLALGPDALIVSNKRVNGGVEILATDQTALPELPRAVASRAPVLAEPSRPLFRASTSQPARVAASSLSPASPETGSPGPAPSGSASSAPVSSGSVSSDPMSSGQLSAGTDAPRPIPAGNIQLLGAIDDLKGSLESRIDELLWGNQLRRSPQAITLFQTLLRFGFSTALLRAMLKRMPEQATSRAAFQWARNELGKHLPVLDAEDTLWQPGLALALVGPTGVGKTTTIAKLAARCVRRAGPGGLVLLTTDTYRIGAHEQLRIYGQMLHVPVYVVQDVHEFRRALESVRPDQTVLVDNVGISQRDRYIADQAALLAGAGRRVERLLALNASSQGDTLDEVARSYANDGGTPLRGCIVTKIDEASCLGTVLDTAIRYQLPIHYVSNGQKVPENLLFLSAMELVDRALAPVQGNRTLYAPTEADLVALLSMTQPPESPETAAERRRQEILLPQLLTQSTHGDSLGVDELRDAVARLDDDPVLSEACDLWRGRSTGELLPAAEAVTHLRYQAQGALGGSESGIVVHDHQALLWPGRRGVWFGAAWFGSERPLAAAMQQVGLADGWYAPSGAYLKSPSAIDAWVAQIDAESSNVAPPPCHVLDAGTQALLRRLEGADRHWLSACGASFRVHESGEACVASAAARRLSHRPLDPQAFSGMRAPAGFEPGSVVWWVACGPVELRARGEDPLPVQLFSLRAVDLRDGRVLRTWLAVGSTALGVDSPRAARALILRQEHHAMGRLSAGLLAEDAGREPLVDRALYFAQLGLAAWHLQQNPDLVPAARVAARMMGLESPGPRHAQAALLKLFTLKELLTR
;
A
#
# COMPACT_ATOMS: atom_id res chain seq x y z
N MET A 1 -43.08 18.41 -41.94
CA MET A 1 -43.03 18.77 -40.51
C MET A 1 -43.42 20.24 -40.40
N ASN A 2 -44.62 20.56 -39.92
CA ASN A 2 -45.11 21.95 -39.87
C ASN A 2 -44.61 22.62 -38.58
N ILE A 3 -43.42 23.22 -38.62
CA ILE A 3 -42.86 23.97 -37.49
C ILE A 3 -43.42 25.39 -37.53
N SER A 4 -44.08 25.81 -36.44
CA SER A 4 -44.66 27.16 -36.30
C SER A 4 -43.79 28.05 -35.41
N ARG A 5 -43.68 29.34 -35.75
CA ARG A 5 -42.86 30.34 -35.04
C ARG A 5 -43.72 31.29 -34.23
N PHE A 6 -43.38 31.48 -32.97
CA PHE A 6 -44.08 32.35 -32.01
C PHE A 6 -43.11 33.37 -31.41
N PHE A 7 -43.56 34.59 -31.20
CA PHE A 7 -42.74 35.67 -30.63
C PHE A 7 -43.50 36.40 -29.51
N GLY A 8 -42.83 36.62 -28.38
CA GLY A 8 -43.39 37.37 -27.25
C GLY A 8 -42.34 38.24 -26.58
N ALA A 9 -42.77 39.34 -25.95
CA ALA A 9 -41.86 40.24 -25.24
C ALA A 9 -41.15 39.54 -24.06
N THR A 10 -41.80 38.53 -23.47
CA THR A 10 -41.23 37.67 -22.43
C THR A 10 -41.41 36.19 -22.78
N ASN A 11 -40.57 35.33 -22.18
CA ASN A 11 -40.61 33.89 -22.42
C ASN A 11 -41.98 33.29 -22.03
N ARG A 12 -42.61 33.84 -20.97
CA ARG A 12 -43.94 33.42 -20.50
C ARG A 12 -45.03 33.74 -21.53
N GLU A 13 -44.91 34.86 -22.24
CA GLU A 13 -45.87 35.27 -23.25
C GLU A 13 -45.73 34.48 -24.55
N ALA A 14 -44.50 34.27 -25.03
CA ALA A 14 -44.23 33.40 -26.18
C ALA A 14 -44.71 31.96 -25.93
N MET A 15 -44.48 31.43 -24.71
CA MET A 15 -44.96 30.11 -24.30
C MET A 15 -46.49 30.03 -24.17
N ARG A 16 -47.15 31.12 -23.75
CA ARG A 16 -48.62 31.17 -23.72
C ARG A 16 -49.19 31.07 -25.14
N GLN A 17 -48.58 31.76 -26.12
CA GLN A 17 -48.98 31.68 -27.52
C GLN A 17 -48.78 30.27 -28.09
N VAL A 18 -47.65 29.63 -27.80
CA VAL A 18 -47.40 28.24 -28.18
C VAL A 18 -48.49 27.31 -27.64
N ARG A 19 -48.83 27.42 -26.35
CA ARG A 19 -49.88 26.58 -25.74
C ARG A 19 -51.28 26.84 -26.29
N LEU A 20 -51.59 28.09 -26.60
CA LEU A 20 -52.87 28.45 -27.21
C LEU A 20 -53.01 27.91 -28.63
N ALA A 21 -51.92 27.88 -29.40
CA ALA A 21 -51.95 27.47 -30.81
C ALA A 21 -51.74 25.97 -31.02
N LEU A 22 -50.90 25.32 -30.21
CA LEU A 22 -50.47 23.92 -30.40
C LEU A 22 -50.83 23.01 -29.21
N GLY A 23 -51.50 23.55 -28.18
CA GLY A 23 -51.88 22.79 -26.99
C GLY A 23 -50.78 22.67 -25.93
N PRO A 24 -51.10 22.10 -24.76
CA PRO A 24 -50.16 21.96 -23.65
C PRO A 24 -48.96 21.05 -23.97
N ASP A 25 -49.11 20.12 -24.92
CA ASP A 25 -48.12 19.09 -25.26
C ASP A 25 -47.22 19.46 -26.46
N ALA A 26 -47.24 20.73 -26.88
CA ALA A 26 -46.43 21.22 -27.99
C ALA A 26 -44.94 20.98 -27.77
N LEU A 27 -44.28 20.38 -28.77
CA LEU A 27 -42.84 20.13 -28.73
C LEU A 27 -42.09 21.39 -29.18
N ILE A 28 -41.32 21.98 -28.27
CA ILE A 28 -40.46 23.12 -28.57
C ILE A 28 -39.18 22.62 -29.24
N VAL A 29 -38.98 23.02 -30.49
CA VAL A 29 -37.80 22.69 -31.29
C VAL A 29 -36.66 23.66 -30.98
N SER A 30 -36.97 24.94 -30.72
CA SER A 30 -35.96 25.97 -30.42
C SER A 30 -36.55 27.14 -29.63
N ASN A 31 -35.76 27.72 -28.73
CA ASN A 31 -36.08 28.96 -28.01
C ASN A 31 -34.85 29.88 -28.04
N LYS A 32 -34.98 31.08 -28.58
CA LYS A 32 -33.90 32.08 -28.64
C LYS A 32 -34.42 33.49 -28.33
N ARG A 33 -33.59 34.30 -27.68
CA ARG A 33 -33.85 35.73 -27.49
C ARG A 33 -33.43 36.50 -28.74
N VAL A 34 -34.35 37.28 -29.32
CA VAL A 34 -34.10 38.07 -30.54
C VAL A 34 -34.80 39.42 -30.39
N ASN A 35 -34.11 40.51 -30.73
CA ASN A 35 -34.65 41.87 -30.79
C ASN A 35 -35.48 42.29 -29.56
N GLY A 36 -34.95 42.03 -28.36
CA GLY A 36 -35.60 42.43 -27.10
C GLY A 36 -36.79 41.56 -26.67
N GLY A 37 -37.14 40.52 -27.43
CA GLY A 37 -38.16 39.52 -27.08
C GLY A 37 -37.65 38.09 -27.18
N VAL A 38 -38.56 37.12 -27.03
CA VAL A 38 -38.30 35.69 -27.07
C VAL A 38 -39.06 35.05 -28.23
N GLU A 39 -38.32 34.30 -29.04
CA GLU A 39 -38.83 33.55 -30.16
C GLU A 39 -38.80 32.05 -29.88
N ILE A 40 -39.92 31.37 -30.11
CA ILE A 40 -40.09 29.94 -29.89
C ILE A 40 -40.59 29.28 -31.16
N LEU A 41 -39.88 28.23 -31.61
CA LEU A 41 -40.31 27.36 -32.70
C LEU A 41 -40.88 26.07 -32.09
N ALA A 42 -42.11 25.72 -32.43
CA ALA A 42 -42.81 24.57 -31.88
C ALA A 42 -43.64 23.81 -32.93
N THR A 43 -43.90 22.52 -32.68
CA THR A 43 -44.71 21.62 -33.53
C THR A 43 -45.63 20.76 -32.66
N ASP A 44 -46.73 20.24 -33.22
CA ASP A 44 -47.57 19.26 -32.54
C ASP A 44 -46.90 17.86 -32.50
N GLN A 45 -47.19 17.08 -31.45
CA GLN A 45 -46.60 15.75 -31.25
C GLN A 45 -47.29 14.63 -32.04
N THR A 46 -48.44 14.89 -32.67
CA THR A 46 -49.29 13.84 -33.28
C THR A 46 -48.93 13.50 -34.72
N ALA A 47 -47.91 14.13 -35.31
CA ALA A 47 -47.46 13.85 -36.67
C ALA A 47 -46.05 13.24 -36.69
N LEU A 48 -45.87 11.98 -36.27
CA LEU A 48 -44.79 11.04 -36.66
C LEU A 48 -45.02 9.63 -36.03
N PRO A 49 -44.91 8.51 -36.79
CA PRO A 49 -44.87 7.15 -36.24
C PRO A 49 -43.50 6.78 -35.62
N GLU A 50 -43.53 5.88 -34.64
CA GLU A 50 -42.45 5.49 -33.74
C GLU A 50 -41.20 4.86 -34.40
N LEU A 51 -40.02 5.26 -33.91
CA LEU A 51 -38.75 4.53 -34.01
C LEU A 51 -38.03 4.56 -32.64
N PRO A 52 -37.35 3.47 -32.21
CA PRO A 52 -36.76 3.40 -30.87
C PRO A 52 -35.50 4.27 -30.70
N ARG A 53 -35.40 4.83 -29.48
CA ARG A 53 -34.44 5.84 -29.01
C ARG A 53 -32.99 5.36 -28.94
N ALA A 54 -32.07 6.19 -29.46
CA ALA A 54 -30.72 6.36 -28.92
C ALA A 54 -30.42 7.87 -28.83
N VAL A 55 -30.29 8.39 -27.60
CA VAL A 55 -29.90 9.78 -27.33
C VAL A 55 -28.40 9.79 -27.02
N ALA A 56 -27.62 10.40 -27.92
CA ALA A 56 -26.27 10.86 -27.67
C ALA A 56 -26.30 12.30 -27.16
N SER A 57 -25.48 12.59 -26.13
CA SER A 57 -25.14 13.93 -25.67
C SER A 57 -24.12 14.60 -26.61
N ARG A 58 -24.20 15.93 -26.65
CA ARG A 58 -23.51 16.86 -27.57
C ARG A 58 -22.07 17.16 -27.11
N ALA A 59 -21.15 17.27 -28.07
CA ALA A 59 -19.89 18.00 -27.96
C ALA A 59 -20.04 19.45 -28.50
N PRO A 60 -19.24 20.43 -28.03
CA PRO A 60 -19.18 21.79 -28.57
C PRO A 60 -18.08 21.97 -29.63
N VAL A 61 -18.24 23.00 -30.48
CA VAL A 61 -17.37 23.38 -31.62
C VAL A 61 -16.42 24.53 -31.24
N LEU A 62 -15.21 24.45 -31.80
CA LEU A 62 -14.03 25.33 -31.69
C LEU A 62 -14.20 26.73 -32.32
N ALA A 63 -13.45 27.70 -31.80
CA ALA A 63 -13.14 28.98 -32.43
C ALA A 63 -11.63 29.04 -32.82
N GLU A 64 -11.35 29.73 -33.92
CA GLU A 64 -10.06 29.78 -34.66
C GLU A 64 -9.06 30.88 -34.18
N PRO A 65 -7.81 30.94 -34.70
CA PRO A 65 -6.61 31.31 -33.94
C PRO A 65 -6.14 32.78 -34.11
N SER A 66 -5.33 33.26 -33.16
CA SER A 66 -4.58 34.52 -33.25
C SER A 66 -3.06 34.26 -33.13
N ARG A 67 -2.28 34.86 -34.03
CA ARG A 67 -0.80 34.78 -34.11
C ARG A 67 -0.07 35.67 -33.07
N PRO A 68 1.23 35.44 -32.80
CA PRO A 68 1.90 35.88 -31.57
C PRO A 68 2.68 37.20 -31.70
N LEU A 69 2.90 37.88 -30.56
CA LEU A 69 3.99 38.84 -30.39
C LEU A 69 4.71 38.64 -29.06
N PHE A 70 6.04 38.63 -29.17
CA PHE A 70 7.07 38.62 -28.13
C PHE A 70 6.94 39.83 -27.16
N ARG A 71 7.23 39.64 -25.86
CA ARG A 71 8.49 40.07 -25.18
C ARG A 71 8.32 40.30 -23.66
N ALA A 72 9.09 39.51 -22.91
CA ALA A 72 9.90 39.76 -21.69
C ALA A 72 9.37 40.49 -20.43
N SER A 73 9.84 39.94 -19.29
CA SER A 73 10.14 40.60 -17.99
C SER A 73 8.92 41.00 -17.14
N THR A 74 8.83 40.87 -15.81
CA THR A 74 9.75 40.57 -14.69
C THR A 74 8.89 40.43 -13.41
N SER A 75 9.48 39.87 -12.34
CA SER A 75 9.23 40.15 -10.91
C SER A 75 7.87 39.82 -10.24
N GLN A 76 7.95 38.84 -9.33
CA GLN A 76 7.30 38.73 -7.99
C GLN A 76 7.23 40.05 -7.18
N PRO A 77 6.64 40.14 -5.95
CA PRO A 77 5.91 39.15 -5.10
C PRO A 77 4.66 39.74 -4.34
N ALA A 78 4.14 38.95 -3.37
CA ALA A 78 3.47 39.31 -2.10
C ALA A 78 1.96 38.99 -2.04
N ARG A 79 1.50 37.99 -1.26
CA ARG A 79 1.45 37.78 0.22
C ARG A 79 0.18 38.37 0.89
N VAL A 80 -0.25 37.64 1.92
CA VAL A 80 -1.18 37.98 3.03
C VAL A 80 -2.67 37.74 2.74
N ALA A 81 -3.52 37.26 3.65
CA ALA A 81 -3.46 36.27 4.74
C ALA A 81 -4.93 36.10 5.21
N ALA A 82 -5.21 34.93 5.80
CA ALA A 82 -6.18 34.59 6.84
C ALA A 82 -7.22 35.64 7.30
N SER A 83 -8.47 35.20 7.50
CA SER A 83 -8.94 34.79 8.85
C SER A 83 -10.45 34.47 8.91
N SER A 84 -10.73 33.31 9.51
CA SER A 84 -11.84 32.91 10.42
C SER A 84 -13.12 33.73 10.54
N LEU A 85 -14.27 33.03 10.64
CA LEU A 85 -15.07 32.87 11.88
C LEU A 85 -16.37 32.08 11.60
N SER A 86 -16.60 31.00 12.35
CA SER A 86 -17.94 30.44 12.63
C SER A 86 -18.58 31.23 13.79
N PRO A 87 -19.91 31.19 14.04
CA PRO A 87 -20.50 30.04 14.77
C PRO A 87 -22.01 29.73 14.51
N ALA A 88 -22.41 28.58 15.06
CA ALA A 88 -23.70 28.24 15.68
C ALA A 88 -24.96 27.85 14.85
N SER A 89 -25.40 26.61 15.09
CA SER A 89 -26.79 26.10 14.96
C SER A 89 -27.67 26.60 16.12
N PRO A 90 -29.03 26.48 16.07
CA PRO A 90 -29.69 25.23 16.54
C PRO A 90 -31.09 24.89 15.93
N GLU A 91 -31.47 23.60 16.08
CA GLU A 91 -32.77 23.02 16.51
C GLU A 91 -34.11 23.31 15.78
N THR A 92 -34.74 22.30 15.15
CA THR A 92 -35.77 21.30 15.60
C THR A 92 -37.23 21.80 15.67
N GLY A 93 -38.14 20.98 15.13
CA GLY A 93 -39.59 21.11 15.26
C GLY A 93 -40.31 19.85 14.78
N SER A 94 -40.79 19.05 15.73
CA SER A 94 -41.82 17.98 15.56
C SER A 94 -43.24 18.61 15.63
N PRO A 95 -44.35 17.87 15.37
CA PRO A 95 -44.94 16.89 16.34
C PRO A 95 -45.66 15.66 15.72
N GLY A 96 -45.99 14.65 16.56
CA GLY A 96 -46.66 13.34 16.26
C GLY A 96 -48.17 13.42 15.92
N PRO A 97 -49.05 12.39 16.16
CA PRO A 97 -48.92 11.09 16.86
C PRO A 97 -49.54 9.85 16.10
N ALA A 98 -49.57 8.68 16.79
CA ALA A 98 -50.03 7.31 16.45
C ALA A 98 -51.58 7.14 16.24
N PRO A 99 -52.25 5.95 16.09
CA PRO A 99 -51.83 4.53 16.37
C PRO A 99 -52.43 3.36 15.51
N SER A 100 -52.12 2.11 15.93
CA SER A 100 -52.84 0.80 15.83
C SER A 100 -52.82 0.01 14.49
N GLY A 101 -52.68 -1.33 14.45
CA GLY A 101 -52.72 -2.38 15.48
C GLY A 101 -52.25 -3.78 15.01
N SER A 102 -52.31 -4.71 15.96
CA SER A 102 -52.02 -6.17 16.03
C SER A 102 -52.57 -7.06 14.88
N ALA A 103 -52.23 -8.34 14.65
CA ALA A 103 -51.71 -9.45 15.47
C ALA A 103 -51.27 -10.64 14.57
N SER A 104 -50.40 -11.52 15.11
CA SER A 104 -50.35 -13.02 15.04
C SER A 104 -50.67 -13.75 13.72
N SER A 105 -49.97 -14.80 13.25
CA SER A 105 -49.46 -16.00 13.95
C SER A 105 -48.57 -16.86 13.02
N ALA A 106 -47.61 -17.56 13.62
CA ALA A 106 -46.68 -18.56 13.05
C ALA A 106 -47.33 -20.00 13.06
N PRO A 107 -46.62 -21.16 12.95
CA PRO A 107 -45.59 -21.63 12.02
C PRO A 107 -45.71 -23.15 11.62
N VAL A 108 -44.63 -23.69 11.00
CA VAL A 108 -44.12 -25.09 10.79
C VAL A 108 -44.96 -26.35 11.12
N SER A 109 -44.76 -27.42 10.33
CA SER A 109 -44.32 -28.73 10.89
C SER A 109 -43.93 -29.77 9.83
N SER A 110 -43.01 -30.66 10.24
CA SER A 110 -42.42 -31.81 9.57
C SER A 110 -42.57 -33.07 10.45
N GLY A 111 -42.58 -34.27 9.86
CA GLY A 111 -42.33 -35.58 10.50
C GLY A 111 -42.70 -36.73 9.53
N SER A 112 -41.81 -37.59 9.03
CA SER A 112 -41.17 -38.82 9.62
C SER A 112 -42.22 -39.85 10.12
N VAL A 113 -42.16 -41.18 9.92
CA VAL A 113 -41.10 -42.19 10.23
C VAL A 113 -41.43 -43.59 9.61
N SER A 114 -40.42 -44.49 9.48
CA SER A 114 -40.40 -45.99 9.69
C SER A 114 -41.12 -46.95 8.70
N SER A 115 -40.47 -47.92 8.02
CA SER A 115 -39.85 -49.24 8.39
C SER A 115 -40.83 -50.44 8.50
N ASP A 116 -40.54 -51.53 7.75
CA ASP A 116 -40.97 -52.96 7.77
C ASP A 116 -41.81 -53.48 8.97
N PRO A 117 -42.66 -54.55 8.91
CA PRO A 117 -42.32 -55.91 8.40
C PRO A 117 -43.49 -56.88 8.00
N MET A 118 -43.10 -58.12 7.62
CA MET A 118 -43.73 -59.47 7.80
C MET A 118 -45.26 -59.71 7.82
N SER A 119 -45.62 -60.79 7.10
CA SER A 119 -46.96 -61.28 6.74
C SER A 119 -47.79 -61.92 7.88
N SER A 120 -49.12 -61.74 7.71
CA SER A 120 -50.24 -62.68 7.92
C SER A 120 -51.27 -62.30 9.00
N GLY A 121 -52.55 -62.34 8.61
CA GLY A 121 -53.72 -62.31 9.51
C GLY A 121 -54.85 -61.40 9.05
N GLN A 122 -55.81 -61.95 8.30
CA GLN A 122 -57.07 -61.31 7.86
C GLN A 122 -58.03 -61.06 9.04
N LEU A 123 -58.84 -59.98 8.98
CA LEU A 123 -60.31 -60.02 8.82
C LEU A 123 -60.99 -58.65 9.07
N SER A 124 -61.52 -58.09 7.97
CA SER A 124 -62.83 -57.45 7.75
C SER A 124 -63.35 -56.23 8.57
N ALA A 125 -63.53 -55.15 7.80
CA ALA A 125 -64.78 -54.39 7.51
C ALA A 125 -65.28 -53.24 8.42
N GLY A 126 -65.44 -52.04 7.80
CA GLY A 126 -66.52 -51.08 8.07
C GLY A 126 -66.15 -49.59 8.19
N THR A 127 -66.42 -48.78 7.13
CA THR A 127 -66.93 -47.35 7.07
C THR A 127 -66.34 -46.27 8.02
N ASP A 128 -65.91 -45.05 7.64
CA ASP A 128 -66.57 -43.97 6.85
C ASP A 128 -65.56 -42.80 6.50
N ALA A 129 -65.96 -41.87 5.61
CA ALA A 129 -65.31 -40.71 4.89
C ALA A 129 -64.27 -39.73 5.58
N PRO A 130 -63.74 -38.61 4.96
CA PRO A 130 -63.51 -38.15 3.56
C PRO A 130 -62.05 -37.62 3.22
N ARG A 131 -61.77 -37.33 1.94
CA ARG A 131 -60.48 -36.85 1.31
C ARG A 131 -60.14 -35.34 1.50
N PRO A 132 -58.85 -34.94 1.36
CA PRO A 132 -58.42 -33.61 0.88
C PRO A 132 -57.57 -33.61 -0.44
N ILE A 133 -57.37 -32.39 -0.98
CA ILE A 133 -56.91 -31.93 -2.32
C ILE A 133 -55.42 -31.42 -2.28
N PRO A 134 -54.67 -31.27 -3.40
CA PRO A 134 -53.22 -31.58 -3.50
C PRO A 134 -52.21 -30.40 -3.40
N ALA A 135 -50.93 -30.77 -3.26
CA ALA A 135 -49.76 -29.93 -2.98
C ALA A 135 -49.04 -29.38 -4.24
N GLY A 136 -48.94 -28.05 -4.36
CA GLY A 136 -48.19 -27.34 -5.40
C GLY A 136 -46.92 -26.61 -4.94
N ASN A 137 -46.65 -26.51 -3.63
CA ASN A 137 -45.57 -25.66 -3.11
C ASN A 137 -44.24 -26.37 -2.79
N ILE A 138 -44.21 -27.71 -2.81
CA ILE A 138 -43.03 -28.47 -2.35
C ILE A 138 -41.93 -28.54 -3.42
N GLN A 139 -42.28 -28.49 -4.70
CA GLN A 139 -41.30 -28.57 -5.79
C GLN A 139 -40.46 -27.30 -5.98
N LEU A 140 -40.99 -26.12 -5.62
CA LEU A 140 -40.25 -24.86 -5.73
C LEU A 140 -39.18 -24.71 -4.64
N LEU A 141 -39.48 -25.18 -3.42
CA LEU A 141 -38.54 -25.17 -2.30
C LEU A 141 -37.40 -26.17 -2.49
N GLY A 142 -37.68 -27.37 -3.01
CA GLY A 142 -36.63 -28.34 -3.38
C GLY A 142 -35.70 -27.79 -4.48
N ALA A 143 -36.25 -27.10 -5.49
CA ALA A 143 -35.44 -26.47 -6.53
C ALA A 143 -34.55 -25.33 -6.00
N ILE A 144 -35.00 -24.62 -4.95
CA ILE A 144 -34.20 -23.58 -4.28
C ILE A 144 -33.11 -24.19 -3.41
N ASP A 145 -33.38 -25.29 -2.69
CA ASP A 145 -32.39 -26.01 -1.89
C ASP A 145 -31.34 -26.70 -2.76
N ASP A 146 -31.71 -27.22 -3.93
CA ASP A 146 -30.75 -27.75 -4.92
C ASP A 146 -29.88 -26.63 -5.53
N LEU A 147 -30.46 -25.44 -5.77
CA LEU A 147 -29.71 -24.27 -6.22
C LEU A 147 -28.76 -23.76 -5.14
N LYS A 148 -29.19 -23.81 -3.88
CA LYS A 148 -28.43 -23.42 -2.70
C LYS A 148 -27.28 -24.38 -2.46
N GLY A 149 -27.51 -25.70 -2.53
CA GLY A 149 -26.45 -26.71 -2.44
C GLY A 149 -25.45 -26.64 -3.60
N SER A 150 -25.91 -26.30 -4.82
CA SER A 150 -25.02 -26.06 -5.97
C SER A 150 -24.20 -24.77 -5.82
N LEU A 151 -24.77 -23.73 -5.21
CA LEU A 151 -24.05 -22.48 -4.88
C LEU A 151 -23.06 -22.70 -3.73
N GLU A 152 -23.42 -23.42 -2.68
CA GLU A 152 -22.55 -23.78 -1.55
C GLU A 152 -21.36 -24.61 -2.03
N SER A 153 -21.60 -25.64 -2.85
CA SER A 153 -20.54 -26.43 -3.48
C SER A 153 -19.61 -25.60 -4.38
N ARG A 154 -20.15 -24.64 -5.13
CA ARG A 154 -19.36 -23.72 -5.97
C ARG A 154 -18.63 -22.67 -5.15
N ILE A 155 -19.17 -22.25 -4.02
CA ILE A 155 -18.57 -21.30 -3.07
C ILE A 155 -17.42 -21.97 -2.31
N ASP A 156 -17.55 -23.24 -1.94
CA ASP A 156 -16.46 -24.04 -1.37
C ASP A 156 -15.34 -24.28 -2.40
N GLU A 157 -15.67 -24.56 -3.67
CA GLU A 157 -14.71 -24.59 -4.77
C GLU A 157 -14.10 -23.21 -5.12
N LEU A 158 -14.88 -22.13 -4.98
CA LEU A 158 -14.45 -20.76 -5.22
C LEU A 158 -13.53 -20.24 -4.14
N LEU A 159 -13.74 -20.65 -2.89
CA LEU A 159 -13.06 -20.05 -1.75
C LEU A 159 -11.94 -20.91 -1.15
N TRP A 160 -12.00 -22.25 -1.11
CA TRP A 160 -11.03 -23.00 -0.29
C TRP A 160 -10.72 -24.42 -0.77
N GLY A 161 -9.72 -24.57 -1.64
CA GLY A 161 -8.91 -25.79 -1.61
C GLY A 161 -8.20 -25.89 -0.25
N ASN A 162 -8.17 -27.09 0.36
CA ASN A 162 -7.59 -27.42 1.68
C ASN A 162 -6.17 -26.85 1.97
N GLN A 163 -5.49 -26.30 0.98
CA GLN A 163 -4.13 -25.76 1.05
C GLN A 163 -4.08 -24.28 1.47
N LEU A 164 -5.04 -23.44 1.05
CA LEU A 164 -5.07 -22.00 1.41
C LEU A 164 -5.43 -21.76 2.88
N ARG A 165 -6.14 -22.70 3.52
CA ARG A 165 -6.41 -22.65 4.97
C ARG A 165 -5.19 -22.97 5.83
N ARG A 166 -4.12 -23.54 5.27
CA ARG A 166 -2.93 -23.98 6.02
C ARG A 166 -1.86 -22.90 6.17
N SER A 167 -1.91 -21.82 5.38
CA SER A 167 -0.94 -20.71 5.43
C SER A 167 -1.66 -19.36 5.43
N PRO A 168 -1.67 -18.63 6.57
CA PRO A 168 -2.18 -17.25 6.66
C PRO A 168 -1.54 -16.29 5.63
N GLN A 169 -0.28 -16.55 5.26
CA GLN A 169 0.47 -15.76 4.30
C GLN A 169 -0.09 -15.90 2.88
N ALA A 170 -0.59 -17.08 2.51
CA ALA A 170 -1.21 -17.30 1.21
C ALA A 170 -2.52 -16.51 1.05
N ILE A 171 -3.28 -16.35 2.15
CA ILE A 171 -4.50 -15.51 2.19
C ILE A 171 -4.15 -14.03 2.02
N THR A 172 -3.15 -13.55 2.78
CA THR A 172 -2.69 -12.16 2.72
C THR A 172 -2.16 -11.82 1.31
N LEU A 173 -1.39 -12.73 0.72
CA LEU A 173 -0.87 -12.59 -0.64
C LEU A 173 -2.00 -12.59 -1.69
N PHE A 174 -2.98 -13.48 -1.55
CA PHE A 174 -4.15 -13.54 -2.42
C PHE A 174 -4.92 -12.21 -2.41
N GLN A 175 -5.21 -11.67 -1.23
CA GLN A 175 -5.88 -10.37 -1.08
C GLN A 175 -5.06 -9.24 -1.71
N THR A 176 -3.75 -9.24 -1.47
CA THR A 176 -2.85 -8.22 -2.02
C THR A 176 -2.84 -8.24 -3.55
N LEU A 177 -2.74 -9.42 -4.16
CA LEU A 177 -2.73 -9.54 -5.62
C LEU A 177 -4.11 -9.27 -6.24
N LEU A 178 -5.21 -9.60 -5.55
CA LEU A 178 -6.55 -9.18 -5.97
C LEU A 178 -6.66 -7.66 -6.05
N ARG A 179 -6.09 -6.93 -5.07
CA ARG A 179 -6.07 -5.45 -5.08
C ARG A 179 -5.27 -4.88 -6.25
N PHE A 180 -4.25 -5.59 -6.71
CA PHE A 180 -3.51 -5.23 -7.93
C PHE A 180 -4.28 -5.54 -9.23
N GLY A 181 -5.45 -6.18 -9.15
CA GLY A 181 -6.34 -6.44 -10.28
C GLY A 181 -6.19 -7.82 -10.93
N PHE A 182 -5.44 -8.74 -10.32
CA PHE A 182 -5.31 -10.12 -10.83
C PHE A 182 -6.59 -10.93 -10.54
N SER A 183 -6.94 -11.86 -11.43
CA SER A 183 -8.17 -12.66 -11.28
C SER A 183 -8.02 -13.77 -10.25
N THR A 184 -9.13 -14.15 -9.60
CA THR A 184 -9.16 -15.30 -8.69
C THR A 184 -8.75 -16.61 -9.39
N ALA A 185 -9.01 -16.74 -10.70
CA ALA A 185 -8.63 -17.91 -11.48
C ALA A 185 -7.11 -18.06 -11.58
N LEU A 186 -6.41 -17.00 -11.96
CA LEU A 186 -4.94 -16.99 -12.03
C LEU A 186 -4.33 -17.18 -10.65
N LEU A 187 -4.82 -16.44 -9.65
CA LEU A 187 -4.28 -16.50 -8.29
C LEU A 187 -4.44 -17.89 -7.67
N ARG A 188 -5.59 -18.55 -7.85
CA ARG A 188 -5.77 -19.94 -7.40
C ARG A 188 -4.83 -20.91 -8.11
N ALA A 189 -4.60 -20.74 -9.41
CA ALA A 189 -3.68 -21.59 -10.16
C ALA A 189 -2.22 -21.39 -9.71
N MET A 190 -1.84 -20.13 -9.45
CA MET A 190 -0.51 -19.74 -9.02
C MET A 190 -0.23 -20.23 -7.60
N LEU A 191 -1.08 -19.88 -6.63
CA LEU A 191 -0.87 -20.14 -5.20
C LEU A 191 -0.83 -21.63 -4.84
N LYS A 192 -1.35 -22.53 -5.68
CA LYS A 192 -1.13 -23.98 -5.54
C LYS A 192 0.34 -24.39 -5.53
N ARG A 193 1.23 -23.56 -6.09
CA ARG A 193 2.68 -23.78 -6.17
C ARG A 193 3.46 -22.97 -5.13
N MET A 194 2.77 -22.24 -4.26
CA MET A 194 3.41 -21.41 -3.24
C MET A 194 4.11 -22.31 -2.20
N PRO A 195 5.34 -21.98 -1.76
CA PRO A 195 6.01 -22.68 -0.67
C PRO A 195 5.23 -22.56 0.66
N GLU A 196 5.07 -23.68 1.38
CA GLU A 196 4.19 -23.77 2.57
C GLU A 196 4.67 -22.98 3.80
N GLN A 197 5.94 -22.57 3.86
CA GLN A 197 6.56 -21.85 5.00
C GLN A 197 7.21 -20.52 4.59
N ALA A 198 6.63 -19.80 3.63
CA ALA A 198 7.15 -18.51 3.22
C ALA A 198 6.71 -17.38 4.17
N THR A 199 7.65 -16.54 4.61
CA THR A 199 7.33 -15.25 5.27
C THR A 199 6.57 -14.33 4.31
N SER A 200 5.84 -13.32 4.80
CA SER A 200 5.05 -12.41 3.95
C SER A 200 5.88 -11.76 2.83
N ARG A 201 7.11 -11.32 3.15
CA ARG A 201 8.04 -10.77 2.16
C ARG A 201 8.52 -11.81 1.15
N ALA A 202 8.84 -13.02 1.60
CA ALA A 202 9.26 -14.11 0.72
C ALA A 202 8.10 -14.57 -0.20
N ALA A 203 6.87 -14.62 0.32
CA ALA A 203 5.67 -14.93 -0.42
C ALA A 203 5.39 -13.89 -1.52
N PHE A 204 5.51 -12.60 -1.20
CA PHE A 204 5.36 -11.53 -2.19
C PHE A 204 6.45 -11.58 -3.27
N GLN A 205 7.71 -11.79 -2.88
CA GLN A 205 8.82 -11.95 -3.82
C GLN A 205 8.64 -13.18 -4.72
N TRP A 206 8.15 -14.29 -4.16
CA TRP A 206 7.81 -15.49 -4.92
C TRP A 206 6.70 -15.20 -5.94
N ALA A 207 5.62 -14.52 -5.56
CA ALA A 207 4.54 -14.17 -6.47
C ALA A 207 5.02 -13.26 -7.61
N ARG A 208 5.85 -12.26 -7.30
CA ARG A 208 6.49 -11.40 -8.30
C ARG A 208 7.29 -12.22 -9.32
N ASN A 209 8.10 -13.17 -8.85
CA ASN A 209 8.90 -14.02 -9.71
C ASN A 209 8.04 -15.01 -10.52
N GLU A 210 7.00 -15.59 -9.91
CA GLU A 210 6.09 -16.53 -10.57
C GLU A 210 5.27 -15.82 -11.66
N LEU A 211 4.76 -14.61 -11.41
CA LEU A 211 4.12 -13.77 -12.43
C LEU A 211 5.09 -13.43 -13.56
N GLY A 212 6.30 -13.00 -13.23
CA GLY A 212 7.33 -12.66 -14.23
C GLY A 212 7.72 -13.85 -15.11
N LYS A 213 7.73 -15.07 -14.56
CA LYS A 213 8.01 -16.31 -15.28
C LYS A 213 6.92 -16.70 -16.27
N HIS A 214 5.65 -16.44 -15.93
CA HIS A 214 4.50 -16.85 -16.76
C HIS A 214 3.93 -15.73 -17.63
N LEU A 215 4.37 -14.48 -17.47
CA LEU A 215 3.96 -13.37 -18.31
C LEU A 215 4.66 -13.44 -19.68
N PRO A 216 3.94 -13.78 -20.77
CA PRO A 216 4.57 -13.86 -22.07
C PRO A 216 4.88 -12.45 -22.59
N VAL A 217 6.12 -12.22 -23.00
CA VAL A 217 6.58 -10.98 -23.64
C VAL A 217 7.37 -11.34 -24.89
N LEU A 218 7.52 -10.39 -25.81
CA LEU A 218 8.41 -10.56 -26.94
C LEU A 218 9.87 -10.45 -26.45
N ASP A 219 10.68 -11.50 -26.66
CA ASP A 219 12.04 -11.59 -26.11
C ASP A 219 12.98 -10.49 -26.62
N ALA A 220 12.93 -10.23 -27.93
CA ALA A 220 13.73 -9.19 -28.57
C ALA A 220 12.93 -8.53 -29.67
N GLU A 221 13.04 -7.21 -29.77
CA GLU A 221 12.22 -6.43 -30.69
C GLU A 221 12.44 -6.82 -32.17
N ASP A 222 13.67 -7.19 -32.53
CA ASP A 222 14.05 -7.59 -33.90
C ASP A 222 13.40 -8.89 -34.36
N THR A 223 12.92 -9.72 -33.42
CA THR A 223 12.16 -10.95 -33.77
C THR A 223 10.80 -10.64 -34.40
N LEU A 224 10.24 -9.46 -34.13
CA LEU A 224 9.04 -8.98 -34.81
C LEU A 224 9.38 -8.45 -36.20
N TRP A 225 10.40 -7.60 -36.29
CA TRP A 225 10.72 -6.80 -37.48
C TRP A 225 11.51 -7.58 -38.54
N GLN A 226 10.96 -8.71 -38.98
CA GLN A 226 11.54 -9.50 -40.06
C GLN A 226 11.18 -8.91 -41.44
N PRO A 227 12.06 -9.04 -42.46
CA PRO A 227 11.75 -8.63 -43.82
C PRO A 227 10.44 -9.25 -44.29
N GLY A 228 9.59 -8.42 -44.87
CA GLY A 228 8.32 -8.86 -45.36
C GLY A 228 7.23 -9.17 -44.31
N LEU A 229 7.36 -8.64 -43.08
CA LEU A 229 6.30 -8.67 -42.08
C LEU A 229 5.00 -8.04 -42.61
N ALA A 230 3.86 -8.73 -42.48
CA ALA A 230 2.54 -8.11 -42.61
C ALA A 230 1.80 -8.23 -41.28
N LEU A 231 1.51 -7.11 -40.63
CA LEU A 231 1.01 -7.05 -39.27
C LEU A 231 -0.27 -6.20 -39.18
N ALA A 232 -1.35 -6.79 -38.69
CA ALA A 232 -2.60 -6.10 -38.40
C ALA A 232 -2.79 -5.88 -36.90
N LEU A 233 -3.22 -4.67 -36.52
CA LEU A 233 -3.79 -4.46 -35.18
C LEU A 233 -5.30 -4.75 -35.23
N VAL A 234 -5.74 -5.65 -34.36
CA VAL A 234 -7.15 -6.02 -34.18
C VAL A 234 -7.62 -5.66 -32.78
N GLY A 235 -8.92 -5.50 -32.57
CA GLY A 235 -9.47 -5.15 -31.27
C GLY A 235 -10.62 -4.13 -31.32
N PRO A 236 -11.26 -3.86 -30.17
CA PRO A 236 -12.48 -3.06 -30.08
C PRO A 236 -12.31 -1.60 -30.52
N THR A 237 -13.43 -0.90 -30.70
CA THR A 237 -13.44 0.53 -30.98
C THR A 237 -12.77 1.32 -29.85
N GLY A 238 -12.09 2.42 -30.17
CA GLY A 238 -11.50 3.32 -29.15
C GLY A 238 -10.30 2.79 -28.37
N VAL A 239 -9.83 1.56 -28.62
CA VAL A 239 -8.64 0.97 -27.96
C VAL A 239 -7.31 1.63 -28.37
N GLY A 240 -7.29 2.40 -29.45
CA GLY A 240 -6.09 3.14 -29.90
C GLY A 240 -5.29 2.46 -31.01
N LYS A 241 -5.92 1.62 -31.85
CA LYS A 241 -5.27 0.94 -32.99
C LYS A 241 -4.58 1.90 -33.96
N THR A 242 -5.29 2.88 -34.53
CA THR A 242 -4.74 3.84 -35.49
C THR A 242 -3.51 4.59 -34.95
N THR A 243 -3.59 5.10 -33.72
CA THR A 243 -2.45 5.79 -33.08
C THR A 243 -1.30 4.83 -32.81
N THR A 244 -1.58 3.58 -32.47
CA THR A 244 -0.54 2.56 -32.25
C THR A 244 0.12 2.15 -33.57
N ILE A 245 -0.63 2.00 -34.66
CA ILE A 245 -0.08 1.80 -36.01
C ILE A 245 0.85 2.95 -36.39
N ALA A 246 0.47 4.21 -36.13
CA ALA A 246 1.33 5.36 -36.41
C ALA A 246 2.66 5.31 -35.63
N LYS A 247 2.64 4.87 -34.37
CA LYS A 247 3.86 4.67 -33.55
C LYS A 247 4.73 3.54 -34.08
N LEU A 248 4.12 2.41 -34.45
CA LEU A 248 4.81 1.28 -35.08
C LEU A 248 5.41 1.68 -36.43
N ALA A 249 4.68 2.48 -37.22
CA ALA A 249 5.13 3.00 -38.51
C ALA A 249 6.38 3.86 -38.34
N ALA A 250 6.35 4.85 -37.44
CA ALA A 250 7.50 5.68 -37.15
C ALA A 250 8.71 4.86 -36.66
N ARG A 251 8.46 3.81 -35.86
CA ARG A 251 9.50 2.89 -35.40
C ARG A 251 10.10 2.05 -36.53
N CYS A 252 9.28 1.58 -37.47
CA CYS A 252 9.72 0.87 -38.67
C CYS A 252 10.50 1.79 -39.62
N VAL A 253 10.02 3.01 -39.87
CA VAL A 253 10.71 4.00 -40.71
C VAL A 253 12.08 4.34 -40.15
N ARG A 254 12.22 4.45 -38.82
CA ARG A 254 13.52 4.65 -38.18
C ARG A 254 14.49 3.47 -38.38
N ARG A 255 13.96 2.26 -38.56
CA ARG A 255 14.75 1.01 -38.73
C ARG A 255 15.14 0.75 -40.20
N ALA A 256 14.19 0.87 -41.13
CA ALA A 256 14.36 0.45 -42.53
C ALA A 256 14.12 1.57 -43.56
N GLY A 257 13.85 2.80 -43.10
CA GLY A 257 13.49 3.94 -43.95
C GLY A 257 12.04 3.90 -44.45
N PRO A 258 11.54 5.02 -45.03
CA PRO A 258 10.16 5.11 -45.53
C PRO A 258 9.83 4.11 -46.65
N GLY A 259 10.82 3.81 -47.51
CA GLY A 259 10.66 2.89 -48.64
C GLY A 259 10.54 1.41 -48.24
N GLY A 260 10.80 1.07 -46.97
CA GLY A 260 10.63 -0.29 -46.43
C GLY A 260 9.24 -0.58 -45.88
N LEU A 261 8.35 0.42 -45.81
CA LEU A 261 7.05 0.31 -45.15
C LEU A 261 5.89 0.68 -46.09
N VAL A 262 4.77 0.00 -45.90
CA VAL A 262 3.46 0.34 -46.48
C VAL A 262 2.39 0.31 -45.39
N LEU A 263 1.52 1.32 -45.37
CA LEU A 263 0.37 1.35 -44.47
C LEU A 263 -0.91 0.98 -45.24
N LEU A 264 -1.77 0.26 -44.55
CA LEU A 264 -3.09 -0.15 -45.04
C LEU A 264 -4.12 0.20 -43.96
N THR A 265 -5.29 0.69 -44.37
CA THR A 265 -6.43 0.87 -43.46
C THR A 265 -7.68 0.27 -44.03
N THR A 266 -8.40 -0.43 -43.16
CA THR A 266 -9.76 -0.93 -43.43
C THR A 266 -10.82 -0.15 -42.64
N ASP A 267 -10.43 0.86 -41.85
CA ASP A 267 -11.35 1.71 -41.09
C ASP A 267 -11.95 2.80 -41.99
N THR A 268 -12.85 2.36 -42.87
CA THR A 268 -13.70 3.22 -43.72
C THR A 268 -15.02 3.58 -43.03
N TYR A 269 -15.33 2.93 -41.91
CA TYR A 269 -16.57 3.12 -41.17
C TYR A 269 -16.56 4.39 -40.32
N ARG A 270 -15.43 4.70 -39.67
CA ARG A 270 -15.33 5.89 -38.80
C ARG A 270 -14.95 7.12 -39.60
N ILE A 271 -15.78 8.17 -39.52
CA ILE A 271 -15.53 9.47 -40.18
C ILE A 271 -14.14 9.99 -39.75
N GLY A 272 -13.27 10.24 -40.73
CA GLY A 272 -11.92 10.81 -40.53
C GLY A 272 -10.84 9.82 -40.05
N ALA A 273 -11.14 8.54 -39.79
CA ALA A 273 -10.12 7.59 -39.32
C ALA A 273 -9.03 7.30 -40.37
N HIS A 274 -9.44 7.00 -41.60
CA HIS A 274 -8.48 6.81 -42.71
C HIS A 274 -7.76 8.11 -43.08
N GLU A 275 -8.39 9.29 -42.93
CA GLU A 275 -7.71 10.59 -43.10
C GLU A 275 -6.59 10.78 -42.08
N GLN A 276 -6.84 10.42 -40.81
CA GLN A 276 -5.84 10.47 -39.76
C GLN A 276 -4.61 9.61 -40.10
N LEU A 277 -4.81 8.38 -40.58
CA LEU A 277 -3.69 7.54 -41.00
C LEU A 277 -2.99 8.09 -42.25
N ARG A 278 -3.71 8.68 -43.20
CA ARG A 278 -3.12 9.34 -44.38
C ARG A 278 -2.23 10.52 -43.98
N ILE A 279 -2.62 11.32 -42.98
CA ILE A 279 -1.80 12.40 -42.46
C ILE A 279 -0.48 11.85 -41.89
N TYR A 280 -0.54 10.79 -41.08
CA TYR A 280 0.68 10.14 -40.58
C TYR A 280 1.56 9.58 -41.71
N GLY A 281 0.96 8.95 -42.71
CA GLY A 281 1.68 8.47 -43.89
C GLY A 281 2.38 9.60 -44.64
N GLN A 282 1.72 10.75 -44.83
CA GLN A 282 2.33 11.93 -45.43
C GLN A 282 3.50 12.47 -44.62
N MET A 283 3.35 12.56 -43.28
CA MET A 283 4.42 13.01 -42.37
C MET A 283 5.62 12.07 -42.37
N LEU A 284 5.40 10.77 -42.50
CA LEU A 284 6.44 9.74 -42.50
C LEU A 284 6.98 9.42 -43.90
N HIS A 285 6.42 10.02 -44.96
CA HIS A 285 6.69 9.71 -46.37
C HIS A 285 6.45 8.22 -46.73
N VAL A 286 5.37 7.65 -46.19
CA VAL A 286 4.99 6.24 -46.35
C VAL A 286 3.66 6.15 -47.12
N PRO A 287 3.54 5.27 -48.13
CA PRO A 287 2.28 5.08 -48.86
C PRO A 287 1.20 4.50 -47.96
N VAL A 288 -0.03 5.01 -48.11
CA VAL A 288 -1.22 4.55 -47.37
C VAL A 288 -2.29 4.12 -48.36
N TYR A 289 -2.72 2.86 -48.26
CA TYR A 289 -3.82 2.30 -49.03
C TYR A 289 -5.07 2.18 -48.18
N VAL A 290 -6.22 2.53 -48.75
CA VAL A 290 -7.54 2.31 -48.15
C VAL A 290 -8.15 1.10 -48.83
N VAL A 291 -8.64 0.15 -48.05
CA VAL A 291 -9.17 -1.13 -48.53
C VAL A 291 -10.53 -1.39 -47.89
N GLN A 292 -11.53 -1.72 -48.71
CA GLN A 292 -12.90 -2.00 -48.25
C GLN A 292 -13.24 -3.49 -48.27
N ASP A 293 -12.64 -4.26 -49.18
CA ASP A 293 -12.94 -5.68 -49.36
C ASP A 293 -11.67 -6.51 -49.62
N VAL A 294 -11.86 -7.84 -49.65
CA VAL A 294 -10.75 -8.80 -49.83
C VAL A 294 -10.06 -8.68 -51.19
N HIS A 295 -10.77 -8.25 -52.24
CA HIS A 295 -10.21 -8.10 -53.57
C HIS A 295 -9.32 -6.85 -53.63
N GLU A 296 -9.77 -5.74 -53.05
CA GLU A 296 -8.95 -4.54 -52.85
C GLU A 296 -7.73 -4.83 -51.99
N PHE A 297 -7.87 -5.63 -50.92
CA PHE A 297 -6.76 -6.01 -50.06
C PHE A 297 -5.68 -6.75 -50.86
N ARG A 298 -6.07 -7.77 -51.62
CA ARG A 298 -5.15 -8.55 -52.46
C ARG A 298 -4.44 -7.66 -53.48
N ARG A 299 -5.18 -6.83 -54.22
CA ARG A 299 -4.60 -5.89 -55.19
C ARG A 299 -3.61 -4.92 -54.55
N ALA A 300 -3.93 -4.40 -53.36
CA ALA A 300 -3.02 -3.53 -52.64
C ALA A 300 -1.73 -4.27 -52.27
N LEU A 301 -1.81 -5.50 -51.75
CA LEU A 301 -0.65 -6.31 -51.40
C LEU A 301 0.17 -6.79 -52.61
N GLU A 302 -0.45 -7.04 -53.77
CA GLU A 302 0.26 -7.37 -55.02
C GLU A 302 1.18 -6.23 -55.49
N SER A 303 0.85 -4.98 -55.14
CA SER A 303 1.69 -3.82 -55.42
C SER A 303 2.84 -3.60 -54.42
N VAL A 304 2.86 -4.35 -53.31
CA VAL A 304 3.87 -4.25 -52.25
C VAL A 304 4.99 -5.25 -52.51
N ARG A 305 6.25 -4.81 -52.42
CA ARG A 305 7.38 -5.72 -52.63
C ARG A 305 7.45 -6.77 -51.51
N PRO A 306 7.94 -8.00 -51.79
CA PRO A 306 8.03 -9.06 -50.79
C PRO A 306 8.87 -8.70 -49.54
N ASP A 307 9.88 -7.85 -49.70
CA ASP A 307 10.77 -7.38 -48.61
C ASP A 307 10.12 -6.33 -47.71
N GLN A 308 9.11 -5.59 -48.21
CA GLN A 308 8.50 -4.48 -47.48
C GLN A 308 7.61 -4.97 -46.35
N THR A 309 7.67 -4.25 -45.23
CA THR A 309 6.74 -4.39 -44.12
C THR A 309 5.40 -3.76 -44.46
N VAL A 310 4.32 -4.41 -44.07
CA VAL A 310 2.95 -3.91 -44.17
C VAL A 310 2.36 -3.79 -42.78
N LEU A 311 1.87 -2.60 -42.42
CA LEU A 311 1.10 -2.39 -41.20
C LEU A 311 -0.34 -2.06 -41.54
N VAL A 312 -1.27 -2.81 -40.96
CA VAL A 312 -2.70 -2.75 -41.25
C VAL A 312 -3.45 -2.18 -40.04
N ASP A 313 -4.00 -0.98 -40.18
CA ASP A 313 -4.96 -0.39 -39.24
C ASP A 313 -6.36 -0.92 -39.53
N ASN A 314 -6.81 -1.84 -38.67
CA ASN A 314 -8.10 -2.48 -38.86
C ASN A 314 -9.23 -1.67 -38.23
N VAL A 315 -10.44 -1.78 -38.79
CA VAL A 315 -11.65 -1.19 -38.18
C VAL A 315 -11.85 -1.72 -36.75
N GLY A 316 -12.32 -0.88 -35.84
CA GLY A 316 -12.69 -1.34 -34.51
C GLY A 316 -14.03 -2.04 -34.50
N ILE A 317 -14.07 -3.27 -33.97
CA ILE A 317 -15.30 -4.06 -33.86
C ILE A 317 -15.51 -4.47 -32.41
N SER A 318 -16.71 -4.20 -31.87
CA SER A 318 -17.07 -4.64 -30.52
C SER A 318 -16.92 -6.15 -30.40
N GLN A 319 -16.43 -6.64 -29.26
CA GLN A 319 -16.24 -8.08 -29.00
C GLN A 319 -17.54 -8.91 -29.02
N ARG A 320 -18.69 -8.25 -29.04
CA ARG A 320 -20.03 -8.87 -29.14
C ARG A 320 -20.64 -8.79 -30.54
N ASP A 321 -19.97 -8.10 -31.46
CA ASP A 321 -20.45 -7.96 -32.81
C ASP A 321 -20.15 -9.24 -33.60
N ARG A 322 -21.08 -9.67 -34.45
CA ARG A 322 -20.89 -10.81 -35.36
C ARG A 322 -19.84 -10.52 -36.43
N TYR A 323 -19.61 -9.25 -36.76
CA TYR A 323 -18.68 -8.84 -37.82
C TYR A 323 -17.19 -9.07 -37.48
N ILE A 324 -16.83 -9.53 -36.27
CA ILE A 324 -15.44 -9.89 -35.93
C ILE A 324 -14.94 -11.02 -36.84
N ALA A 325 -15.79 -12.02 -37.11
CA ALA A 325 -15.44 -13.14 -37.98
C ALA A 325 -15.21 -12.69 -39.43
N ASP A 326 -16.01 -11.74 -39.92
CA ASP A 326 -15.85 -11.17 -41.27
C ASP A 326 -14.54 -10.39 -41.39
N GLN A 327 -14.17 -9.63 -40.36
CA GLN A 327 -12.87 -8.96 -40.27
C GLN A 327 -11.70 -9.96 -40.27
N ALA A 328 -11.85 -11.06 -39.52
CA ALA A 328 -10.85 -12.12 -39.46
C ALA A 328 -10.69 -12.81 -40.83
N ALA A 329 -11.80 -13.07 -41.52
CA ALA A 329 -11.83 -13.64 -42.87
C ALA A 329 -11.21 -12.69 -43.92
N LEU A 330 -11.44 -11.38 -43.81
CA LEU A 330 -10.81 -10.37 -44.67
C LEU A 330 -9.27 -10.45 -44.59
N LEU A 331 -8.72 -10.48 -43.36
CA LEU A 331 -7.28 -10.58 -43.15
C LEU A 331 -6.70 -11.92 -43.61
N ALA A 332 -7.41 -13.02 -43.34
CA ALA A 332 -7.00 -14.35 -43.80
C ALA A 332 -7.02 -14.47 -45.34
N GLY A 333 -7.93 -13.74 -45.99
CA GLY A 333 -8.08 -13.72 -47.44
C GLY A 333 -7.06 -12.86 -48.18
N ALA A 334 -6.15 -12.16 -47.50
CA ALA A 334 -5.25 -11.15 -48.07
C ALA A 334 -4.20 -11.69 -49.08
N GLY A 335 -3.98 -13.01 -49.14
CA GLY A 335 -3.03 -13.64 -50.07
C GLY A 335 -1.57 -13.64 -49.58
N ARG A 336 -1.21 -12.73 -48.67
CA ARG A 336 0.00 -12.77 -47.84
C ARG A 336 -0.42 -13.10 -46.41
N ARG A 337 0.38 -13.89 -45.68
CA ARG A 337 0.11 -14.19 -44.26
C ARG A 337 0.16 -12.90 -43.44
N VAL A 338 -1.00 -12.44 -42.96
CA VAL A 338 -1.11 -11.29 -42.06
C VAL A 338 -1.12 -11.78 -40.62
N GLU A 339 -0.10 -11.40 -39.87
CA GLU A 339 -0.02 -11.65 -38.44
C GLU A 339 -0.87 -10.64 -37.67
N ARG A 340 -1.49 -11.07 -36.57
CA ARG A 340 -2.44 -10.24 -35.82
C ARG A 340 -1.93 -9.96 -34.41
N LEU A 341 -1.91 -8.69 -34.01
CA LEU A 341 -1.75 -8.31 -32.62
C LEU A 341 -3.05 -7.72 -32.08
N LEU A 342 -3.49 -8.26 -30.95
CA LEU A 342 -4.67 -7.75 -30.26
C LEU A 342 -4.30 -6.49 -29.46
N ALA A 343 -4.96 -5.38 -29.73
CA ALA A 343 -4.85 -4.20 -28.88
C ALA A 343 -5.73 -4.37 -27.64
N LEU A 344 -5.13 -4.29 -26.45
CA LEU A 344 -5.81 -4.39 -25.17
C LEU A 344 -5.78 -3.03 -24.46
N ASN A 345 -6.93 -2.56 -23.99
CA ASN A 345 -7.02 -1.31 -23.23
C ASN A 345 -6.73 -1.58 -21.75
N ALA A 346 -5.61 -1.07 -21.22
CA ALA A 346 -5.26 -1.24 -19.81
C ALA A 346 -6.27 -0.62 -18.84
N SER A 347 -7.04 0.38 -19.27
CA SER A 347 -8.07 1.02 -18.43
C SER A 347 -9.40 0.25 -18.39
N SER A 348 -9.52 -0.88 -19.12
CA SER A 348 -10.73 -1.69 -19.17
C SER A 348 -10.86 -2.62 -17.97
N GLN A 349 -12.10 -2.94 -17.60
CA GLN A 349 -12.39 -3.95 -16.58
C GLN A 349 -11.94 -5.34 -17.01
N GLY A 350 -11.58 -6.19 -16.05
CA GLY A 350 -11.11 -7.55 -16.29
C GLY A 350 -12.06 -8.38 -17.16
N ASP A 351 -13.36 -8.36 -16.88
CA ASP A 351 -14.36 -9.12 -17.66
C ASP A 351 -14.46 -8.64 -19.11
N THR A 352 -14.28 -7.34 -19.35
CA THR A 352 -14.27 -6.79 -20.71
C THR A 352 -13.02 -7.25 -21.47
N LEU A 353 -11.85 -7.23 -20.81
CA LEU A 353 -10.60 -7.71 -21.40
C LEU A 353 -10.66 -9.21 -21.73
N ASP A 354 -11.24 -10.00 -20.82
CA ASP A 354 -11.48 -11.43 -20.99
C ASP A 354 -12.40 -11.73 -22.18
N GLU A 355 -13.52 -11.01 -22.30
CA GLU A 355 -14.44 -11.13 -23.45
C GLU A 355 -13.74 -10.75 -24.76
N VAL A 356 -12.98 -9.65 -24.78
CA VAL A 356 -12.20 -9.22 -25.95
C VAL A 356 -11.18 -10.28 -26.35
N ALA A 357 -10.36 -10.78 -25.42
CA ALA A 357 -9.36 -11.80 -25.71
C ALA A 357 -10.02 -13.09 -26.21
N ARG A 358 -11.13 -13.53 -25.59
CA ARG A 358 -11.89 -14.71 -26.02
C ARG A 358 -12.44 -14.56 -27.43
N SER A 359 -13.11 -13.46 -27.74
CA SER A 359 -13.77 -13.27 -29.04
C SER A 359 -12.75 -13.22 -30.17
N TYR A 360 -11.67 -12.45 -30.02
CA TYR A 360 -10.64 -12.31 -31.07
C TYR A 360 -9.73 -13.55 -31.18
N ALA A 361 -9.57 -14.35 -30.12
CA ALA A 361 -8.87 -15.63 -30.21
C ALA A 361 -9.69 -16.70 -30.95
N ASN A 362 -11.03 -16.62 -30.89
CA ASN A 362 -11.96 -17.62 -31.44
C ASN A 362 -12.77 -17.10 -32.65
N ASP A 363 -12.31 -16.05 -33.32
CA ASP A 363 -13.02 -15.42 -34.45
C ASP A 363 -12.90 -16.18 -35.79
N GLY A 364 -12.21 -17.33 -35.79
CA GLY A 364 -12.01 -18.15 -36.99
C GLY A 364 -10.90 -17.66 -37.93
N GLY A 365 -10.17 -16.60 -37.56
CA GLY A 365 -9.02 -16.10 -38.32
C GLY A 365 -7.69 -16.80 -38.02
N THR A 366 -6.62 -16.27 -38.60
CA THR A 366 -5.23 -16.68 -38.27
C THR A 366 -4.94 -16.46 -36.79
N PRO A 367 -4.21 -17.33 -36.08
CA PRO A 367 -3.93 -17.15 -34.65
C PRO A 367 -3.38 -15.75 -34.29
N LEU A 368 -3.76 -15.23 -33.12
CA LEU A 368 -3.15 -14.00 -32.58
C LEU A 368 -1.67 -14.28 -32.28
N ARG A 369 -0.77 -13.45 -32.80
CA ARG A 369 0.67 -13.54 -32.52
C ARG A 369 0.97 -13.09 -31.08
N GLY A 370 0.17 -12.18 -30.55
CA GLY A 370 0.34 -11.56 -29.25
C GLY A 370 -0.57 -10.35 -29.10
N CYS A 371 -0.19 -9.43 -28.21
CA CYS A 371 -0.95 -8.22 -27.93
C CYS A 371 -0.08 -6.98 -27.80
N ILE A 372 -0.73 -5.82 -27.88
CA ILE A 372 -0.17 -4.54 -27.47
C ILE A 372 -1.07 -3.97 -26.38
N VAL A 373 -0.47 -3.64 -25.24
CA VAL A 373 -1.18 -3.00 -24.14
C VAL A 373 -1.21 -1.49 -24.39
N THR A 374 -2.38 -0.90 -24.36
CA THR A 374 -2.61 0.51 -24.66
C THR A 374 -3.15 1.25 -23.44
N LYS A 375 -2.97 2.57 -23.41
CA LYS A 375 -3.51 3.48 -22.39
C LYS A 375 -3.10 3.15 -20.94
N ILE A 376 -1.86 2.72 -20.73
CA ILE A 376 -1.39 2.45 -19.36
C ILE A 376 -1.28 3.72 -18.51
N ASP A 377 -1.25 4.89 -19.15
CA ASP A 377 -1.31 6.21 -18.52
C ASP A 377 -2.70 6.58 -17.97
N GLU A 378 -3.75 5.89 -18.43
CA GLU A 378 -5.13 6.08 -17.97
C GLU A 378 -5.59 4.96 -17.03
N ALA A 379 -4.78 3.92 -16.83
CA ALA A 379 -5.14 2.73 -16.07
C ALA A 379 -4.90 2.91 -14.56
N SER A 380 -5.89 2.56 -13.73
CA SER A 380 -5.77 2.57 -12.27
C SER A 380 -4.95 1.39 -11.73
N CYS A 381 -4.96 0.26 -12.42
CA CYS A 381 -4.13 -0.90 -12.15
C CYS A 381 -3.80 -1.63 -13.45
N LEU A 382 -2.65 -2.31 -13.49
CA LEU A 382 -2.21 -3.08 -14.66
C LEU A 382 -2.45 -4.59 -14.52
N GLY A 383 -2.79 -5.08 -13.33
CA GLY A 383 -2.94 -6.52 -13.08
C GLY A 383 -3.99 -7.18 -13.96
N THR A 384 -5.09 -6.50 -14.30
CA THR A 384 -6.17 -7.06 -15.14
C THR A 384 -5.71 -7.39 -16.56
N VAL A 385 -4.91 -6.52 -17.17
CA VAL A 385 -4.41 -6.74 -18.54
C VAL A 385 -3.25 -7.75 -18.57
N LEU A 386 -2.40 -7.77 -17.53
CA LEU A 386 -1.37 -8.80 -17.40
C LEU A 386 -1.98 -10.17 -17.14
N ASP A 387 -3.00 -10.26 -16.29
CA ASP A 387 -3.79 -11.47 -16.05
C ASP A 387 -4.36 -12.04 -17.37
N THR A 388 -4.97 -11.17 -18.18
CA THR A 388 -5.50 -11.54 -19.48
C THR A 388 -4.40 -12.04 -20.42
N ALA A 389 -3.25 -11.36 -20.48
CA ALA A 389 -2.12 -11.78 -21.31
C ALA A 389 -1.58 -13.17 -20.89
N ILE A 390 -1.50 -13.44 -19.59
CA ILE A 390 -1.08 -14.74 -19.05
C ILE A 390 -2.11 -15.83 -19.40
N ARG A 391 -3.40 -15.61 -19.10
CA ARG A 391 -4.43 -16.65 -19.28
C ARG A 391 -4.66 -17.02 -20.74
N TYR A 392 -4.54 -16.05 -21.65
CA TYR A 392 -4.71 -16.27 -23.09
C TYR A 392 -3.39 -16.52 -23.83
N GLN A 393 -2.25 -16.57 -23.11
CA GLN A 393 -0.92 -16.75 -23.70
C GLN A 393 -0.66 -15.79 -24.86
N LEU A 394 -0.90 -14.49 -24.62
CA LEU A 394 -0.71 -13.42 -25.58
C LEU A 394 0.59 -12.68 -25.26
N PRO A 395 1.71 -12.96 -25.95
CA PRO A 395 2.95 -12.21 -25.76
C PRO A 395 2.72 -10.71 -25.87
N ILE A 396 3.17 -9.95 -24.89
CA ILE A 396 3.11 -8.48 -24.95
C ILE A 396 4.27 -8.00 -25.82
N HIS A 397 3.95 -7.41 -26.97
CA HIS A 397 4.96 -6.87 -27.89
C HIS A 397 5.37 -5.46 -27.52
N TYR A 398 4.40 -4.61 -27.16
CA TYR A 398 4.63 -3.22 -26.79
C TYR A 398 3.61 -2.74 -25.77
N VAL A 399 3.94 -1.63 -25.13
CA VAL A 399 3.05 -0.92 -24.22
C VAL A 399 3.00 0.56 -24.58
N SER A 400 1.81 1.11 -24.77
CA SER A 400 1.59 2.52 -25.06
C SER A 400 1.18 3.27 -23.80
N ASN A 401 1.96 4.29 -23.42
CA ASN A 401 1.81 5.12 -22.23
C ASN A 401 1.45 6.59 -22.53
N GLY A 402 0.61 6.80 -23.55
CA GLY A 402 -0.01 8.09 -23.84
C GLY A 402 -0.08 8.40 -25.33
N GLN A 403 -0.34 9.65 -25.68
CA GLN A 403 -0.83 9.99 -27.03
C GLN A 403 0.26 10.41 -28.03
N LYS A 404 1.47 10.75 -27.57
CA LYS A 404 2.53 11.27 -28.46
C LYS A 404 3.07 10.21 -29.40
N VAL A 405 3.31 10.60 -30.66
CA VAL A 405 3.88 9.78 -31.71
C VAL A 405 5.20 10.42 -32.15
N PRO A 406 6.34 9.71 -32.09
CA PRO A 406 6.52 8.28 -31.81
C PRO A 406 6.79 7.90 -30.35
N GLU A 407 6.92 8.85 -29.43
CA GLU A 407 7.61 8.66 -28.15
C GLU A 407 6.91 7.69 -27.19
N ASN A 408 5.58 7.65 -27.19
CA ASN A 408 4.81 6.89 -26.19
C ASN A 408 4.55 5.44 -26.65
N LEU A 409 5.61 4.71 -27.03
CA LEU A 409 5.59 3.27 -27.31
C LEU A 409 6.81 2.59 -26.70
N LEU A 410 6.57 1.87 -25.61
CA LEU A 410 7.59 1.19 -24.81
C LEU A 410 7.72 -0.27 -25.20
N PHE A 411 8.95 -0.77 -25.17
CA PHE A 411 9.30 -2.18 -25.25
C PHE A 411 9.84 -2.58 -23.87
N LEU A 412 9.13 -3.43 -23.15
CA LEU A 412 9.35 -3.69 -21.72
C LEU A 412 9.49 -5.19 -21.46
N SER A 413 10.38 -5.56 -20.56
CA SER A 413 10.51 -6.94 -20.09
C SER A 413 9.33 -7.36 -19.20
N ALA A 414 9.15 -8.68 -19.04
CA ALA A 414 8.12 -9.23 -18.16
C ALA A 414 8.25 -8.71 -16.72
N MET A 415 9.48 -8.65 -16.19
CA MET A 415 9.74 -8.15 -14.84
C MET A 415 9.40 -6.68 -14.69
N GLU A 416 9.74 -5.84 -15.67
CA GLU A 416 9.38 -4.41 -15.65
C GLU A 416 7.87 -4.17 -15.72
N LEU A 417 7.11 -5.06 -16.36
CA LEU A 417 5.65 -4.99 -16.39
C LEU A 417 5.04 -5.42 -15.06
N VAL A 418 5.52 -6.53 -14.50
CA VAL A 418 5.09 -7.02 -13.18
C VAL A 418 5.42 -6.00 -12.10
N ASP A 419 6.61 -5.40 -12.11
CA ASP A 419 7.02 -4.39 -11.14
C ASP A 419 6.12 -3.15 -11.20
N ARG A 420 5.74 -2.71 -12.40
CA ARG A 420 4.77 -1.62 -12.57
C ARG A 420 3.37 -2.01 -12.08
N ALA A 421 2.95 -3.25 -12.30
CA ALA A 421 1.63 -3.72 -11.85
C ALA A 421 1.55 -3.90 -10.33
N LEU A 422 2.67 -4.27 -9.68
CA LEU A 422 2.78 -4.47 -8.24
C LEU A 422 3.28 -3.22 -7.48
N ALA A 423 3.51 -2.11 -8.18
CA ALA A 423 3.94 -0.87 -7.57
C ALA A 423 2.87 -0.35 -6.59
N PRO A 424 3.24 0.12 -5.38
CA PRO A 424 2.28 0.63 -4.41
C PRO A 424 1.49 1.79 -5.02
N VAL A 425 0.18 1.62 -5.17
CA VAL A 425 -0.70 2.69 -5.66
C VAL A 425 -0.77 3.75 -4.56
N GLN A 426 -0.25 4.96 -4.83
CA GLN A 426 -0.30 6.07 -3.89
C GLN A 426 -1.76 6.43 -3.58
N GLY A 427 -2.18 6.21 -2.33
CA GLY A 427 -3.17 7.07 -1.66
C GLY A 427 -4.66 6.80 -1.86
N ASN A 428 -5.14 5.66 -2.33
CA ASN A 428 -6.59 5.38 -2.30
C ASN A 428 -6.95 3.91 -2.05
N ARG A 429 -7.95 3.70 -1.18
CA ARG A 429 -8.60 2.40 -0.98
C ARG A 429 -9.23 1.94 -2.30
N THR A 430 -8.91 0.74 -2.75
CA THR A 430 -9.52 0.11 -3.93
C THR A 430 -10.98 -0.22 -3.62
N LEU A 431 -11.93 0.58 -4.11
CA LEU A 431 -13.38 0.44 -3.85
C LEU A 431 -13.95 -0.94 -4.22
N TYR A 432 -13.35 -1.62 -5.19
CA TYR A 432 -13.89 -2.84 -5.79
C TYR A 432 -13.12 -4.12 -5.43
N ALA A 433 -12.06 -4.02 -4.61
CA ALA A 433 -11.36 -5.18 -4.11
C ALA A 433 -11.82 -5.45 -2.67
N PRO A 434 -12.28 -6.67 -2.34
CA PRO A 434 -12.76 -6.97 -1.00
C PRO A 434 -11.63 -6.78 0.01
N THR A 435 -11.92 -6.04 1.08
CA THR A 435 -11.02 -5.92 2.21
C THR A 435 -10.93 -7.25 2.96
N GLU A 436 -9.94 -7.36 3.84
CA GLU A 436 -9.86 -8.49 4.77
C GLU A 436 -11.15 -8.61 5.59
N ALA A 437 -11.71 -7.50 6.04
CA ALA A 437 -13.00 -7.46 6.73
C ALA A 437 -14.17 -7.94 5.84
N ASP A 438 -14.20 -7.56 4.55
CA ASP A 438 -15.26 -8.01 3.62
C ASP A 438 -15.19 -9.52 3.38
N LEU A 439 -13.97 -10.06 3.25
CA LEU A 439 -13.74 -11.50 3.11
C LEU A 439 -14.12 -12.23 4.40
N VAL A 440 -13.70 -11.73 5.57
CA VAL A 440 -14.08 -12.31 6.87
C VAL A 440 -15.60 -12.27 7.08
N ALA A 441 -16.27 -11.19 6.67
CA ALA A 441 -17.72 -11.09 6.71
C ALA A 441 -18.39 -12.12 5.80
N LEU A 442 -17.90 -12.30 4.56
CA LEU A 442 -18.38 -13.33 3.63
C LEU A 442 -18.17 -14.75 4.18
N LEU A 443 -17.04 -15.01 4.84
CA LEU A 443 -16.74 -16.29 5.49
C LEU A 443 -17.62 -16.55 6.72
N SER A 444 -18.00 -15.48 7.42
CA SER A 444 -18.94 -15.55 8.53
C SER A 444 -20.37 -15.85 8.07
N MET A 445 -20.75 -15.41 6.86
CA MET A 445 -22.08 -15.67 6.27
C MET A 445 -22.28 -17.12 5.81
N THR A 446 -21.19 -17.86 5.56
CA THR A 446 -21.21 -19.30 5.22
C THR A 446 -21.17 -20.21 6.44
N GLN A 447 -21.11 -19.66 7.66
CA GLN A 447 -21.27 -20.48 8.86
C GLN A 447 -22.75 -20.83 9.06
N PRO A 448 -23.09 -22.06 9.48
CA PRO A 448 -24.46 -22.38 9.86
C PRO A 448 -24.95 -21.40 10.94
N PRO A 449 -26.28 -21.13 11.03
CA PRO A 449 -26.80 -20.09 11.91
C PRO A 449 -26.25 -20.28 13.33
N GLU A 450 -25.52 -19.28 13.78
CA GLU A 450 -24.81 -19.27 15.06
C GLU A 450 -25.75 -19.67 16.19
N SER A 451 -25.26 -20.52 17.09
CA SER A 451 -26.04 -20.88 18.27
C SER A 451 -26.36 -19.61 19.06
N PRO A 452 -27.50 -19.54 19.76
CA PRO A 452 -27.85 -18.38 20.59
C PRO A 452 -26.77 -18.06 21.64
N GLU A 453 -25.93 -19.04 22.00
CA GLU A 453 -24.76 -18.85 22.86
C GLU A 453 -23.62 -18.12 22.16
N THR A 454 -23.31 -18.43 20.89
CA THR A 454 -22.27 -17.70 20.13
C THR A 454 -22.72 -16.31 19.71
N ALA A 455 -24.00 -16.12 19.39
CA ALA A 455 -24.55 -14.78 19.14
C ALA A 455 -24.58 -13.92 20.41
N ALA A 456 -24.86 -14.52 21.58
CA ALA A 456 -24.77 -13.83 22.87
C ALA A 456 -23.31 -13.52 23.25
N GLU A 457 -22.36 -14.40 22.89
CA GLU A 457 -20.93 -14.18 23.10
C GLU A 457 -20.36 -13.08 22.18
N ARG A 458 -20.83 -13.00 20.93
CA ARG A 458 -20.46 -11.95 19.97
C ARG A 458 -21.04 -10.60 20.37
N ARG A 459 -22.29 -10.56 20.85
CA ARG A 459 -22.90 -9.35 21.45
C ARG A 459 -22.22 -8.95 22.75
N ARG A 460 -21.76 -9.94 23.53
CA ARG A 460 -20.87 -9.72 24.67
C ARG A 460 -19.54 -9.13 24.20
N GLN A 461 -18.92 -9.59 23.13
CA GLN A 461 -17.68 -8.99 22.61
C GLN A 461 -17.92 -7.57 22.06
N GLU A 462 -18.97 -7.32 21.29
CA GLU A 462 -19.25 -5.99 20.73
C GLU A 462 -19.63 -4.93 21.77
N ILE A 463 -20.24 -5.34 22.90
CA ILE A 463 -20.67 -4.43 23.98
C ILE A 463 -19.70 -4.42 25.17
N LEU A 464 -19.14 -5.58 25.55
CA LEU A 464 -18.22 -5.70 26.67
C LEU A 464 -16.78 -5.36 26.29
N LEU A 465 -16.32 -5.49 25.05
CA LEU A 465 -14.92 -5.16 24.73
C LEU A 465 -14.61 -3.66 24.93
N PRO A 466 -15.47 -2.71 24.51
CA PRO A 466 -15.29 -1.30 24.86
C PRO A 466 -15.44 -1.03 26.37
N GLN A 467 -16.33 -1.75 27.07
CA GLN A 467 -16.60 -1.54 28.50
C GLN A 467 -15.56 -2.22 29.43
N LEU A 468 -14.94 -3.32 29.02
CA LEU A 468 -13.88 -4.04 29.73
C LEU A 468 -12.51 -3.38 29.56
N LEU A 469 -12.31 -2.64 28.46
CA LEU A 469 -11.06 -1.97 28.14
C LEU A 469 -10.97 -0.54 28.67
N THR A 470 -12.07 0.11 29.06
CA THR A 470 -12.04 1.40 29.77
C THR A 470 -12.17 1.23 31.28
N GLN A 471 -11.05 1.13 32.01
CA GLN A 471 -11.01 1.60 33.40
C GLN A 471 -10.84 3.13 33.42
N SER A 472 -11.67 3.88 32.70
CA SER A 472 -11.63 5.33 32.75
C SER A 472 -12.48 5.81 33.92
N THR A 473 -11.86 6.46 34.90
CA THR A 473 -12.54 7.16 36.01
C THR A 473 -13.34 8.38 35.53
N HIS A 474 -13.24 8.75 34.25
CA HIS A 474 -13.74 10.00 33.68
C HIS A 474 -14.90 9.84 32.69
N GLY A 475 -15.49 8.65 32.54
CA GLY A 475 -16.81 8.49 31.91
C GLY A 475 -16.89 8.64 30.39
N ASP A 476 -15.87 9.18 29.71
CA ASP A 476 -15.82 9.18 28.24
C ASP A 476 -15.46 7.77 27.74
N SER A 477 -16.28 7.21 26.86
CA SER A 477 -15.99 5.95 26.15
C SER A 477 -14.92 6.17 25.06
N LEU A 478 -14.10 5.15 24.80
CA LEU A 478 -13.24 5.10 23.62
C LEU A 478 -14.10 4.69 22.42
N GLY A 479 -14.04 5.44 21.32
CA GLY A 479 -14.74 5.08 20.09
C GLY A 479 -14.10 3.87 19.40
N VAL A 480 -14.88 3.03 18.71
CA VAL A 480 -14.36 1.88 17.96
C VAL A 480 -13.36 2.32 16.88
N ASP A 481 -13.59 3.47 16.25
CA ASP A 481 -12.68 4.04 15.25
C ASP A 481 -11.35 4.50 15.88
N GLU A 482 -11.37 5.06 17.09
CA GLU A 482 -10.14 5.42 17.80
C GLU A 482 -9.29 4.18 18.16
N LEU A 483 -9.96 3.08 18.53
CA LEU A 483 -9.29 1.80 18.80
C LEU A 483 -8.66 1.22 17.54
N ARG A 484 -9.39 1.24 16.42
CA ARG A 484 -8.89 0.76 15.11
C ARG A 484 -7.73 1.60 14.60
N ASP A 485 -7.81 2.92 14.72
CA ASP A 485 -6.73 3.83 14.33
C ASP A 485 -5.46 3.60 15.17
N ALA A 486 -5.61 3.30 16.47
CA ALA A 486 -4.48 2.97 17.33
C ALA A 486 -3.81 1.63 16.93
N VAL A 487 -4.61 0.64 16.53
CA VAL A 487 -4.08 -0.65 16.01
C VAL A 487 -3.41 -0.46 14.65
N ALA A 488 -4.01 0.30 13.73
CA ALA A 488 -3.41 0.58 12.43
C ALA A 488 -2.03 1.26 12.57
N ARG A 489 -1.90 2.22 13.50
CA ARG A 489 -0.60 2.87 13.78
C ARG A 489 0.45 1.92 14.36
N LEU A 490 0.04 0.88 15.07
CA LEU A 490 0.96 -0.16 15.55
C LEU A 490 1.47 -1.01 14.39
N ASP A 491 0.63 -1.33 13.41
CA ASP A 491 1.02 -2.07 12.20
C ASP A 491 1.92 -1.25 11.27
N ASP A 492 1.64 0.05 11.14
CA ASP A 492 2.40 0.95 10.27
C ASP A 492 3.78 1.33 10.85
N ASP A 493 3.96 1.26 12.18
CA ASP A 493 5.24 1.60 12.83
C ASP A 493 6.13 0.34 13.01
N PRO A 494 7.31 0.29 12.38
CA PRO A 494 8.17 -0.91 12.43
C PRO A 494 8.63 -1.30 13.83
N VAL A 495 8.87 -0.32 14.72
CA VAL A 495 9.39 -0.59 16.06
C VAL A 495 8.28 -1.18 16.94
N LEU A 496 7.07 -0.63 16.83
CA LEU A 496 5.89 -1.16 17.51
C LEU A 496 5.48 -2.53 16.98
N SER A 497 5.51 -2.74 15.66
CA SER A 497 5.19 -4.02 15.03
C SER A 497 6.16 -5.12 15.46
N GLU A 498 7.48 -4.87 15.44
CA GLU A 498 8.48 -5.85 15.91
C GLU A 498 8.30 -6.21 17.39
N ALA A 499 8.01 -5.22 18.25
CA ALA A 499 7.73 -5.48 19.65
C ALA A 499 6.44 -6.32 19.84
N CYS A 500 5.43 -6.10 19.00
CA CYS A 500 4.19 -6.87 19.00
C CYS A 500 4.42 -8.32 18.55
N ASP A 501 5.24 -8.54 17.52
CA ASP A 501 5.53 -9.87 17.00
C ASP A 501 6.37 -10.69 17.99
N LEU A 502 7.36 -10.07 18.65
CA LEU A 502 8.10 -10.71 19.75
C LEU A 502 7.19 -11.05 20.94
N TRP A 503 6.26 -10.16 21.29
CA TRP A 503 5.27 -10.44 22.34
C TRP A 503 4.34 -11.60 21.94
N ARG A 504 3.87 -11.63 20.69
CA ARG A 504 3.02 -12.71 20.19
C ARG A 504 3.76 -14.05 20.20
N GLY A 505 4.96 -14.11 19.62
CA GLY A 505 5.79 -15.31 19.61
C GLY A 505 6.07 -15.83 21.02
N ARG A 506 6.21 -14.92 21.99
CA ARG A 506 6.35 -15.28 23.40
C ARG A 506 5.09 -15.93 23.96
N SER A 507 3.93 -15.37 23.64
CA SER A 507 2.64 -15.91 24.10
C SER A 507 2.28 -17.26 23.47
N THR A 508 2.72 -17.51 22.23
CA THR A 508 2.44 -18.76 21.49
C THR A 508 3.53 -19.83 21.66
N GLY A 509 4.68 -19.49 22.24
CA GLY A 509 5.83 -20.40 22.38
C GLY A 509 6.66 -20.55 21.11
N GLU A 510 6.49 -19.64 20.14
CA GLU A 510 7.16 -19.62 18.83
C GLU A 510 8.24 -18.51 18.76
N LEU A 511 8.85 -18.17 19.90
CA LEU A 511 9.96 -17.21 19.93
C LEU A 511 11.14 -17.72 19.10
N LEU A 512 11.61 -16.88 18.17
CA LEU A 512 12.88 -17.09 17.50
C LEU A 512 14.02 -17.12 18.54
N PRO A 513 15.03 -17.98 18.38
CA PRO A 513 16.23 -17.92 19.21
C PRO A 513 16.87 -16.53 19.16
N ALA A 514 17.43 -16.04 20.28
CA ALA A 514 18.02 -14.70 20.33
C ALA A 514 19.00 -14.41 19.19
N ALA A 515 19.84 -15.36 18.76
CA ALA A 515 20.77 -15.16 17.64
C ALA A 515 20.06 -14.76 16.34
N GLU A 516 18.95 -15.42 16.03
CA GLU A 516 18.16 -15.17 14.81
C GLU A 516 17.40 -13.84 14.94
N ALA A 517 16.76 -13.61 16.08
CA ALA A 517 16.03 -12.37 16.35
C ALA A 517 16.97 -11.14 16.32
N VAL A 518 18.19 -11.26 16.87
CA VAL A 518 19.22 -10.21 16.80
C VAL A 518 19.67 -9.94 15.35
N THR A 519 19.84 -10.99 14.55
CA THR A 519 20.21 -10.85 13.14
C THR A 519 19.12 -10.15 12.35
N HIS A 520 17.86 -10.52 12.59
CA HIS A 520 16.68 -9.91 12.00
C HIS A 520 16.53 -8.44 12.38
N LEU A 521 16.63 -8.10 13.67
CA LEU A 521 16.53 -6.72 14.16
C LEU A 521 17.67 -5.83 13.62
N ARG A 522 18.89 -6.35 13.50
CA ARG A 522 20.00 -5.64 12.83
C ARG A 522 19.70 -5.40 11.36
N TYR A 523 19.23 -6.41 10.64
CA TYR A 523 18.88 -6.27 9.23
C TYR A 523 17.78 -5.22 9.01
N GLN A 524 16.74 -5.22 9.85
CA GLN A 524 15.68 -4.21 9.83
C GLN A 524 16.24 -2.80 10.12
N ALA A 525 17.07 -2.66 11.15
CA ALA A 525 17.67 -1.37 11.48
C ALA A 525 18.55 -0.84 10.35
N GLN A 526 19.38 -1.68 9.76
CA GLN A 526 20.25 -1.30 8.64
C GLN A 526 19.46 -0.96 7.38
N GLY A 527 18.42 -1.74 7.05
CA GLY A 527 17.56 -1.49 5.90
C GLY A 527 16.68 -0.24 6.03
N ALA A 528 16.43 0.21 7.26
CA ALA A 528 15.67 1.42 7.55
C ALA A 528 16.51 2.71 7.49
N LEU A 529 17.85 2.60 7.48
CA LEU A 529 18.75 3.72 7.24
C LEU A 529 18.77 4.05 5.74
N GLY A 530 18.68 5.33 5.38
CA GLY A 530 18.84 5.73 3.98
C GLY A 530 20.26 5.38 3.48
N GLY A 531 20.45 5.07 2.19
CA GLY A 531 21.72 4.58 1.64
C GLY A 531 22.96 5.49 1.78
N SER A 532 22.83 6.67 2.40
CA SER A 532 23.92 7.60 2.72
C SER A 532 23.98 7.98 4.21
N GLU A 533 23.08 7.45 5.03
CA GLU A 533 22.92 7.80 6.44
C GLU A 533 23.73 6.85 7.33
N SER A 534 24.60 7.39 8.18
CA SER A 534 25.22 6.63 9.27
C SER A 534 24.22 6.47 10.41
N GLY A 535 24.09 5.27 10.99
CA GLY A 535 23.27 5.04 12.18
C GLY A 535 23.92 5.54 13.49
N ILE A 536 23.11 5.74 14.53
CA ILE A 536 23.57 5.93 15.91
C ILE A 536 23.27 4.66 16.69
N VAL A 537 24.29 4.03 17.27
CA VAL A 537 24.12 2.85 18.11
C VAL A 537 24.41 3.25 19.55
N VAL A 538 23.36 3.33 20.36
CA VAL A 538 23.49 3.64 21.78
C VAL A 538 23.70 2.35 22.55
N HIS A 539 24.78 2.34 23.31
CA HIS A 539 25.21 1.24 24.15
C HIS A 539 24.99 1.59 25.61
N ASP A 540 24.46 0.65 26.37
CA ASP A 540 24.20 0.83 27.79
C ASP A 540 24.39 -0.47 28.57
N HIS A 541 24.58 -0.32 29.88
CA HIS A 541 24.67 -1.44 30.79
C HIS A 541 23.88 -1.16 32.07
N GLN A 542 23.13 -2.16 32.54
CA GLN A 542 22.24 -2.05 33.69
C GLN A 542 22.56 -3.14 34.70
N ALA A 543 22.66 -2.76 35.97
CA ALA A 543 22.77 -3.73 37.05
C ALA A 543 21.47 -4.53 37.16
N LEU A 544 21.59 -5.86 37.17
CA LEU A 544 20.49 -6.77 37.42
C LEU A 544 20.54 -7.24 38.86
N LEU A 545 19.47 -6.96 39.60
CA LEU A 545 19.36 -7.21 41.04
C LEU A 545 18.20 -8.19 41.28
N TRP A 546 18.52 -9.48 41.36
CA TRP A 546 17.57 -10.51 41.78
C TRP A 546 17.70 -10.78 43.29
N PRO A 547 16.68 -11.39 43.93
CA PRO A 547 16.85 -11.98 45.25
C PRO A 547 17.97 -13.03 45.24
N GLY A 548 19.09 -12.76 45.92
CA GLY A 548 20.22 -13.70 46.06
C GLY A 548 21.14 -13.88 44.84
N ARG A 549 20.85 -13.23 43.70
CA ARG A 549 21.66 -13.28 42.47
C ARG A 549 21.91 -11.86 41.95
N ARG A 550 23.10 -11.60 41.44
CA ARG A 550 23.45 -10.33 40.79
C ARG A 550 24.00 -10.58 39.40
N GLY A 551 23.77 -9.62 38.53
CA GLY A 551 24.32 -9.62 37.19
C GLY A 551 24.36 -8.24 36.58
N VAL A 552 24.70 -8.21 35.31
CA VAL A 552 24.76 -7.01 34.51
C VAL A 552 24.19 -7.33 33.14
N TRP A 553 23.31 -6.48 32.66
CA TRP A 553 22.77 -6.52 31.31
C TRP A 553 23.53 -5.49 30.47
N PHE A 554 24.00 -5.88 29.29
CA PHE A 554 24.52 -4.99 28.26
C PHE A 554 23.56 -4.98 27.09
N GLY A 555 23.21 -3.79 26.61
CA GLY A 555 22.27 -3.60 25.52
C GLY A 555 22.78 -2.62 24.48
N ALA A 556 22.33 -2.79 23.24
CA ALA A 556 22.48 -1.82 22.17
C ALA A 556 21.13 -1.51 21.52
N ALA A 557 20.90 -0.24 21.20
CA ALA A 557 19.76 0.22 20.42
C ALA A 557 20.21 1.11 19.26
N TRP A 558 19.63 0.85 18.09
CA TRP A 558 19.84 1.56 16.85
C TRP A 558 18.85 2.70 16.68
N PHE A 559 19.36 3.84 16.25
CA PHE A 559 18.59 5.04 15.95
C PHE A 559 19.02 5.64 14.62
N GLY A 560 18.03 6.07 13.83
CA GLY A 560 18.22 6.94 12.69
C GLY A 560 18.09 8.42 13.06
N SER A 561 18.17 9.27 12.05
CA SER A 561 17.97 10.72 12.13
C SER A 561 16.59 11.10 12.63
N GLU A 562 15.55 10.34 12.29
CA GLU A 562 14.15 10.70 12.60
C GLU A 562 13.46 9.77 13.60
N ARG A 563 13.90 8.50 13.71
CA ARG A 563 13.22 7.50 14.55
C ARG A 563 14.16 6.45 15.15
N PRO A 564 13.78 5.79 16.27
CA PRO A 564 14.40 4.54 16.69
C PRO A 564 14.18 3.45 15.63
N LEU A 565 15.06 2.45 15.62
CA LEU A 565 15.06 1.38 14.63
C LEU A 565 14.88 0.00 15.29
N ALA A 566 15.80 -0.40 16.16
CA ALA A 566 15.72 -1.69 16.86
C ALA A 566 16.65 -1.77 18.07
N ALA A 567 16.32 -2.61 19.07
CA ALA A 567 17.18 -2.95 20.19
C ALA A 567 17.91 -4.29 19.91
N ALA A 568 19.02 -4.22 19.17
CA ALA A 568 19.48 -5.36 18.39
C ALA A 568 20.50 -6.29 19.05
N MET A 569 21.24 -5.90 20.10
CA MET A 569 22.21 -6.80 20.76
C MET A 569 22.06 -6.75 22.28
N GLN A 570 21.86 -7.92 22.89
CA GLN A 570 21.74 -8.08 24.34
C GLN A 570 22.70 -9.13 24.87
N GLN A 571 23.45 -8.80 25.92
CA GLN A 571 24.30 -9.75 26.63
C GLN A 571 24.02 -9.67 28.13
N VAL A 572 24.11 -10.78 28.83
CA VAL A 572 23.92 -10.81 30.29
C VAL A 572 25.12 -11.48 30.94
N GLY A 573 25.78 -10.75 31.84
CA GLY A 573 26.87 -11.23 32.67
C GLY A 573 26.38 -11.61 34.06
N LEU A 574 26.73 -12.81 34.50
CA LEU A 574 26.38 -13.37 35.81
C LEU A 574 27.63 -13.93 36.49
N ALA A 575 27.50 -14.37 37.75
CA ALA A 575 28.62 -14.98 38.47
C ALA A 575 29.13 -16.29 37.83
N ASP A 576 28.24 -17.01 37.15
CA ASP A 576 28.49 -18.31 36.51
C ASP A 576 28.91 -18.21 35.03
N GLY A 577 28.84 -17.02 34.42
CA GLY A 577 29.32 -16.82 33.06
C GLY A 577 28.63 -15.68 32.32
N TRP A 578 28.94 -15.57 31.04
CA TRP A 578 28.36 -14.58 30.13
C TRP A 578 27.51 -15.23 29.06
N TYR A 579 26.33 -14.67 28.86
CA TYR A 579 25.32 -15.16 27.95
C TYR A 579 25.13 -14.13 26.85
N ALA A 580 25.33 -14.54 25.60
CA ALA A 580 25.14 -13.72 24.41
C ALA A 580 24.24 -14.44 23.40
N PRO A 581 23.70 -13.76 22.38
CA PRO A 581 22.82 -14.36 21.38
C PRO A 581 23.49 -15.50 20.60
N SER A 582 24.81 -15.44 20.43
CA SER A 582 25.64 -16.45 19.78
C SER A 582 25.99 -17.67 20.65
N GLY A 583 25.58 -17.69 21.92
CA GLY A 583 25.86 -18.77 22.88
C GLY A 583 26.52 -18.29 24.19
N ALA A 584 26.70 -19.22 25.14
CA ALA A 584 27.36 -18.96 26.42
C ALA A 584 28.89 -19.12 26.31
N TYR A 585 29.64 -18.17 26.85
CA TYR A 585 31.11 -18.22 26.89
C TYR A 585 31.59 -18.81 28.23
N LEU A 586 32.44 -19.84 28.18
CA LEU A 586 33.00 -20.56 29.36
C LEU A 586 34.00 -19.73 30.19
N LYS A 587 34.47 -18.58 29.69
CA LYS A 587 35.30 -17.62 30.44
C LYS A 587 34.62 -16.26 30.40
N SER A 588 34.37 -15.67 31.57
CA SER A 588 33.87 -14.31 31.67
C SER A 588 34.85 -13.33 31.02
N PRO A 589 34.50 -12.68 29.88
CA PRO A 589 35.31 -11.61 29.32
C PRO A 589 35.51 -10.50 30.35
N SER A 590 36.60 -9.75 30.21
CA SER A 590 36.70 -8.47 30.93
C SER A 590 35.57 -7.55 30.46
N ALA A 591 35.13 -6.59 31.29
CA ALA A 591 34.09 -5.65 30.89
C ALA A 591 34.44 -4.88 29.60
N ILE A 592 35.73 -4.65 29.33
CA ILE A 592 36.21 -4.01 28.10
C ILE A 592 36.06 -4.96 26.92
N ASP A 593 36.41 -6.24 27.05
CA ASP A 593 36.27 -7.21 25.96
C ASP A 593 34.81 -7.45 25.60
N ALA A 594 33.91 -7.46 26.58
CA ALA A 594 32.47 -7.54 26.35
C ALA A 594 31.97 -6.33 25.52
N TRP A 595 32.39 -5.12 25.90
CA TRP A 595 32.08 -3.90 25.15
C TRP A 595 32.59 -3.96 23.72
N VAL A 596 33.86 -4.33 23.52
CA VAL A 596 34.47 -4.42 22.19
C VAL A 596 33.75 -5.45 21.33
N ALA A 597 33.47 -6.65 21.86
CA ALA A 597 32.74 -7.68 21.13
C ALA A 597 31.34 -7.22 20.71
N GLN A 598 30.64 -6.50 21.59
CA GLN A 598 29.32 -5.93 21.26
C GLN A 598 29.42 -4.86 20.17
N ILE A 599 30.39 -3.95 20.26
CA ILE A 599 30.60 -2.88 19.29
C ILE A 599 31.00 -3.44 17.92
N ASP A 600 31.89 -4.43 17.88
CA ASP A 600 32.30 -5.10 16.65
C ASP A 600 31.14 -5.86 16.00
N ALA A 601 30.28 -6.51 16.80
CA ALA A 601 29.08 -7.16 16.29
C ALA A 601 28.11 -6.16 15.63
N GLU A 602 27.96 -4.97 16.22
CA GLU A 602 27.12 -3.89 15.67
C GLU A 602 27.78 -3.14 14.52
N SER A 603 29.11 -3.22 14.38
CA SER A 603 29.86 -2.62 13.26
C SER A 603 29.93 -3.51 12.01
N SER A 604 29.60 -4.80 12.15
CA SER A 604 29.82 -5.81 11.11
C SER A 604 28.87 -5.62 9.93
N ASN A 605 29.40 -5.56 8.71
CA ASN A 605 28.66 -5.40 7.44
C ASN A 605 27.81 -4.13 7.33
N VAL A 606 28.21 -3.04 7.99
CA VAL A 606 27.49 -1.75 7.97
C VAL A 606 28.30 -0.69 7.25
N ALA A 607 27.71 -0.08 6.21
CA ALA A 607 28.29 1.05 5.50
C ALA A 607 27.19 2.10 5.21
N PRO A 608 27.39 3.39 5.57
CA PRO A 608 28.55 3.94 6.30
C PRO A 608 28.60 3.49 7.77
N PRO A 609 29.80 3.47 8.40
CA PRO A 609 29.96 2.95 9.77
C PRO A 609 29.13 3.74 10.79
N PRO A 610 28.45 3.06 11.74
CA PRO A 610 27.63 3.72 12.74
C PRO A 610 28.48 4.46 13.79
N CYS A 611 27.89 5.46 14.44
CA CYS A 611 28.48 6.11 15.61
C CYS A 611 28.02 5.39 16.89
N HIS A 612 28.97 4.81 17.62
CA HIS A 612 28.73 4.11 18.88
C HIS A 612 28.72 5.08 20.07
N VAL A 613 27.62 5.13 20.82
CA VAL A 613 27.44 6.05 21.94
C VAL A 613 27.52 5.28 23.25
N LEU A 614 28.47 5.63 24.12
CA LEU A 614 28.78 4.92 25.36
C LEU A 614 28.43 5.74 26.59
N ASP A 615 28.00 5.06 27.66
CA ASP A 615 27.97 5.64 29.00
C ASP A 615 29.30 5.46 29.73
N ALA A 616 30.02 6.56 29.98
CA ALA A 616 31.24 6.60 30.79
C ALA A 616 32.33 5.59 30.38
N GLY A 617 32.79 5.67 29.13
CA GLY A 617 33.86 4.82 28.59
C GLY A 617 35.20 5.06 29.28
N THR A 618 35.88 3.98 29.69
CA THR A 618 37.24 4.07 30.25
C THR A 618 38.24 4.44 29.16
N GLN A 619 39.33 5.15 29.51
CA GLN A 619 40.35 5.49 28.51
C GLN A 619 40.92 4.26 27.78
N ALA A 620 41.02 3.11 28.45
CA ALA A 620 41.45 1.87 27.82
C ALA A 620 40.46 1.38 26.75
N LEU A 621 39.16 1.45 27.02
CA LEU A 621 38.13 1.13 26.01
C LEU A 621 38.18 2.12 24.85
N LEU A 622 38.21 3.43 25.13
CA LEU A 622 38.21 4.47 24.09
C LEU A 622 39.43 4.35 23.16
N ARG A 623 40.62 4.04 23.70
CA ARG A 623 41.84 3.79 22.92
C ARG A 623 41.73 2.56 22.03
N ARG A 624 41.11 1.47 22.52
CA ARG A 624 40.88 0.27 21.71
C ARG A 624 39.92 0.56 20.56
N LEU A 625 38.88 1.37 20.80
CA LEU A 625 37.94 1.78 19.76
C LEU A 625 38.60 2.67 18.70
N GLU A 626 39.43 3.63 19.13
CA GLU A 626 40.20 4.46 18.19
C GLU A 626 41.16 3.61 17.35
N GLY A 627 41.90 2.69 17.98
CA GLY A 627 42.83 1.81 17.27
C GLY A 627 42.15 0.82 16.30
N ALA A 628 40.84 0.58 16.47
CA ALA A 628 40.02 -0.24 15.58
C ALA A 628 39.23 0.58 14.53
N ASP A 629 39.54 1.88 14.40
CA ASP A 629 38.89 2.82 13.49
C ASP A 629 37.36 2.86 13.66
N ARG A 630 36.91 2.79 14.92
CA ARG A 630 35.48 2.87 15.27
C ARG A 630 35.10 4.32 15.55
N HIS A 631 33.93 4.72 15.08
CA HIS A 631 33.33 6.02 15.41
C HIS A 631 32.64 5.93 16.77
N TRP A 632 33.06 6.74 17.74
CA TRP A 632 32.53 6.66 19.10
C TRP A 632 32.32 8.02 19.78
N LEU A 633 31.27 8.11 20.59
CA LEU A 633 30.96 9.24 21.47
C LEU A 633 30.73 8.69 22.88
N SER A 634 31.45 9.19 23.88
CA SER A 634 31.32 8.74 25.25
C SER A 634 30.90 9.88 26.17
N ALA A 635 29.76 9.71 26.85
CA ALA A 635 29.31 10.65 27.86
C ALA A 635 30.32 10.69 29.01
N CYS A 636 30.64 11.89 29.49
CA CYS A 636 31.62 12.08 30.55
C CYS A 636 31.10 13.02 31.64
N GLY A 637 31.54 12.81 32.88
CA GLY A 637 31.19 13.68 34.01
C GLY A 637 31.90 15.03 33.96
N ALA A 638 31.41 16.01 34.73
CA ALA A 638 32.00 17.34 34.82
C ALA A 638 33.48 17.36 35.27
N SER A 639 33.87 16.37 36.09
CA SER A 639 35.22 16.18 36.62
C SER A 639 36.13 15.30 35.74
N PHE A 640 35.63 14.83 34.58
CA PHE A 640 36.42 13.98 33.68
C PHE A 640 37.68 14.72 33.22
N ARG A 641 38.85 14.10 33.37
CA ARG A 641 40.14 14.74 33.13
C ARG A 641 40.46 14.74 31.63
N VAL A 642 40.71 15.93 31.10
CA VAL A 642 41.13 16.20 29.72
C VAL A 642 42.36 17.09 29.72
N HIS A 643 43.09 17.16 28.61
CA HIS A 643 44.18 18.12 28.43
C HIS A 643 43.82 19.08 27.30
N GLU A 644 43.92 20.38 27.57
CA GLU A 644 43.67 21.45 26.61
C GLU A 644 45.00 22.20 26.44
N SER A 645 45.53 22.25 25.21
CA SER A 645 46.84 22.86 24.93
C SER A 645 47.99 22.35 25.82
N GLY A 646 47.95 21.06 26.19
CA GLY A 646 48.96 20.41 27.03
C GLY A 646 48.76 20.54 28.55
N GLU A 647 47.84 21.38 29.01
CA GLU A 647 47.52 21.53 30.43
C GLU A 647 46.36 20.64 30.86
N ALA A 648 46.48 19.98 32.02
CA ALA A 648 45.42 19.14 32.55
C ALA A 648 44.29 19.98 33.16
N CYS A 649 43.05 19.75 32.72
CA CYS A 649 41.86 20.34 33.32
C CYS A 649 40.70 19.35 33.37
N VAL A 650 39.58 19.76 33.95
CA VAL A 650 38.34 18.98 33.95
C VAL A 650 37.45 19.38 32.76
N ALA A 651 36.68 18.44 32.24
CA ALA A 651 35.82 18.62 31.07
C ALA A 651 34.86 19.81 31.22
N SER A 652 34.32 20.05 32.41
CA SER A 652 33.46 21.22 32.66
C SER A 652 34.20 22.57 32.55
N ALA A 653 35.49 22.62 32.89
CA ALA A 653 36.29 23.84 32.77
C ALA A 653 36.64 24.11 31.30
N ALA A 654 37.07 23.08 30.57
CA ALA A 654 37.31 23.17 29.12
C ALA A 654 36.02 23.56 28.38
N ALA A 655 34.89 22.91 28.69
CA ALA A 655 33.60 23.21 28.06
C ALA A 655 33.16 24.66 28.26
N ARG A 656 33.48 25.32 29.38
CA ARG A 656 33.15 26.74 29.59
C ARG A 656 33.87 27.69 28.64
N ARG A 657 35.02 27.29 28.09
CA ARG A 657 35.83 28.07 27.15
C ARG A 657 35.37 27.89 25.70
N LEU A 658 34.55 26.88 25.42
CA LEU A 658 34.02 26.61 24.09
C LEU A 658 32.94 27.62 23.69
N SER A 659 32.94 27.99 22.40
CA SER A 659 31.93 28.86 21.81
C SER A 659 30.62 28.10 21.61
N HIS A 660 29.63 28.39 22.45
CA HIS A 660 28.31 27.77 22.34
C HIS A 660 27.48 28.46 21.24
N ARG A 661 26.77 27.67 20.45
CA ARG A 661 25.84 28.14 19.41
C ARG A 661 24.47 27.50 19.62
N PRO A 662 23.37 28.21 19.30
CA PRO A 662 22.05 27.63 19.35
C PRO A 662 21.94 26.49 18.32
N LEU A 663 21.25 25.42 18.70
CA LEU A 663 21.00 24.25 17.88
C LEU A 663 19.65 24.39 17.17
N ASP A 664 19.54 23.87 15.94
CA ASP A 664 18.28 23.81 15.20
C ASP A 664 17.22 23.01 15.99
N PRO A 665 15.98 23.52 16.15
CA PRO A 665 14.88 22.76 16.76
C PRO A 665 14.65 21.37 16.14
N GLN A 666 14.97 21.17 14.86
CA GLN A 666 14.83 19.88 14.17
C GLN A 666 15.89 18.84 14.59
N ALA A 667 16.92 19.21 15.35
CA ALA A 667 17.95 18.25 15.79
C ALA A 667 17.40 17.09 16.65
N PHE A 668 16.23 17.30 17.27
CA PHE A 668 15.51 16.29 18.05
C PHE A 668 14.20 15.85 17.39
N SER A 669 14.11 15.90 16.05
CA SER A 669 12.97 15.35 15.31
C SER A 669 12.65 13.92 15.77
N GLY A 670 11.35 13.63 15.88
CA GLY A 670 10.85 12.36 16.44
C GLY A 670 10.83 12.28 17.98
N MET A 671 11.27 13.33 18.71
CA MET A 671 11.15 13.40 20.17
C MET A 671 10.27 14.57 20.60
N ARG A 672 9.17 14.25 21.26
CA ARG A 672 8.25 15.23 21.85
C ARG A 672 8.87 15.95 23.04
N ALA A 673 9.55 15.22 23.92
CA ALA A 673 10.11 15.77 25.15
C ALA A 673 11.56 15.31 25.36
N PRO A 674 12.52 15.81 24.56
CA PRO A 674 13.92 15.41 24.67
C PRO A 674 14.47 15.69 26.08
N ALA A 675 15.01 14.68 26.75
CA ALA A 675 15.47 14.73 28.14
C ALA A 675 14.39 15.15 29.16
N GLY A 676 13.11 14.97 28.83
CA GLY A 676 11.97 15.30 29.68
C GLY A 676 11.61 16.80 29.72
N PHE A 677 12.19 17.61 28.83
CA PHE A 677 11.80 19.01 28.70
C PHE A 677 10.58 19.15 27.78
N GLU A 678 9.56 19.89 28.22
CA GLU A 678 8.36 20.16 27.43
C GLU A 678 8.71 20.90 26.12
N PRO A 679 7.99 20.66 25.01
CA PRO A 679 8.19 21.37 23.76
C PRO A 679 8.17 22.89 23.97
N GLY A 680 9.21 23.58 23.50
CA GLY A 680 9.31 25.04 23.60
C GLY A 680 9.64 25.58 25.01
N SER A 681 9.93 24.72 26.00
CA SER A 681 10.38 25.18 27.32
C SER A 681 11.87 25.56 27.36
N VAL A 682 12.67 25.00 26.44
CA VAL A 682 14.13 25.17 26.41
C VAL A 682 14.66 25.47 25.01
N VAL A 683 15.77 26.20 24.96
CA VAL A 683 16.63 26.35 23.78
C VAL A 683 17.88 25.51 23.99
N TRP A 684 18.25 24.74 22.96
CA TRP A 684 19.41 23.89 23.00
C TRP A 684 20.63 24.64 22.48
N TRP A 685 21.73 24.59 23.24
CA TRP A 685 23.00 25.19 22.85
C TRP A 685 24.07 24.13 22.82
N VAL A 686 24.85 24.10 21.75
CA VAL A 686 25.92 23.12 21.55
C VAL A 686 27.27 23.81 21.34
N ALA A 687 28.32 23.19 21.85
CA ALA A 687 29.70 23.58 21.60
C ALA A 687 30.56 22.33 21.39
N CYS A 688 31.61 22.48 20.59
CA CYS A 688 32.59 21.44 20.31
C CYS A 688 33.99 22.06 20.26
N GLY A 689 35.00 21.36 20.74
CA GLY A 689 36.39 21.76 20.58
C GLY A 689 37.40 20.65 20.91
N PRO A 690 38.64 20.76 20.39
CA PRO A 690 39.64 19.71 20.51
C PRO A 690 40.21 19.65 21.93
N VAL A 691 40.39 18.43 22.45
CA VAL A 691 41.11 18.14 23.70
C VAL A 691 41.89 16.83 23.55
N GLU A 692 42.72 16.50 24.53
CA GLU A 692 43.47 15.23 24.56
C GLU A 692 43.17 14.40 25.81
N LEU A 693 43.15 13.09 25.64
CA LEU A 693 43.18 12.13 26.75
C LEU A 693 44.60 11.62 26.93
N ARG A 694 45.14 11.70 28.15
CA ARG A 694 46.48 11.21 28.48
C ARG A 694 46.42 10.15 29.58
N ALA A 695 47.16 9.06 29.38
CA ALA A 695 47.38 7.99 30.35
C ALA A 695 48.88 7.73 30.48
N ARG A 696 49.29 7.18 31.63
CA ARG A 696 50.71 6.89 31.89
C ARG A 696 51.19 5.76 30.97
N GLY A 697 52.23 6.02 30.18
CA GLY A 697 52.81 5.02 29.27
C GLY A 697 52.06 4.85 27.94
N GLU A 698 51.10 5.73 27.66
CA GLU A 698 50.29 5.74 26.44
C GLU A 698 50.46 7.08 25.72
N ASP A 699 50.43 7.08 24.38
CA ASP A 699 50.49 8.32 23.60
C ASP A 699 49.22 9.19 23.81
N PRO A 700 49.32 10.53 23.71
CA PRO A 700 48.13 11.39 23.76
C PRO A 700 47.08 10.98 22.73
N LEU A 701 45.84 10.78 23.16
CA LEU A 701 44.71 10.47 22.27
C LEU A 701 43.94 11.76 21.97
N PRO A 702 44.00 12.31 20.74
CA PRO A 702 43.22 13.48 20.36
C PRO A 702 41.74 13.13 20.27
N VAL A 703 40.87 13.96 20.87
CA VAL A 703 39.42 13.77 20.89
C VAL A 703 38.71 15.13 20.77
N GLN A 704 37.42 15.11 20.44
CA GLN A 704 36.55 16.30 20.50
C GLN A 704 35.76 16.29 21.80
N LEU A 705 35.76 17.41 22.53
CA LEU A 705 34.90 17.67 23.68
C LEU A 705 33.61 18.35 23.21
N PHE A 706 32.48 17.69 23.47
CA PHE A 706 31.14 18.21 23.19
C PHE A 706 30.48 18.71 24.47
N SER A 707 29.82 19.86 24.40
CA SER A 707 28.95 20.38 25.45
C SER A 707 27.57 20.69 24.89
N LEU A 708 26.53 20.08 25.45
CA LEU A 708 25.13 20.38 25.16
C LEU A 708 24.51 21.03 26.39
N ARG A 709 23.77 22.11 26.22
CA ARG A 709 23.05 22.82 27.28
C ARG A 709 21.58 22.96 26.93
N ALA A 710 20.72 22.63 27.89
CA ALA A 710 19.33 23.04 27.89
C ALA A 710 19.25 24.38 28.63
N VAL A 711 18.83 25.41 27.93
CA VAL A 711 18.73 26.78 28.45
C VAL A 711 17.26 27.16 28.52
N ASP A 712 16.80 27.65 29.66
CA ASP A 712 15.42 28.12 29.82
C ASP A 712 15.12 29.24 28.83
N LEU A 713 14.03 29.11 28.07
CA LEU A 713 13.66 30.08 27.05
C LEU A 713 13.26 31.45 27.66
N ARG A 714 12.81 31.48 28.92
CA ARG A 714 12.24 32.67 29.56
C ARG A 714 13.31 33.56 30.19
N ASP A 715 14.26 32.97 30.90
CA ASP A 715 15.26 33.72 31.69
C ASP A 715 16.71 33.47 31.26
N GLY A 716 16.94 32.58 30.28
CA GLY A 716 18.28 32.28 29.77
C GLY A 716 19.16 31.46 30.73
N ARG A 717 18.61 30.93 31.82
CA ARG A 717 19.35 30.11 32.78
C ARG A 717 19.68 28.75 32.18
N VAL A 718 20.93 28.29 32.33
CA VAL A 718 21.30 26.91 32.00
C VAL A 718 20.64 25.96 32.99
N LEU A 719 19.67 25.18 32.52
CA LEU A 719 18.94 24.20 33.33
C LEU A 719 19.76 22.92 33.52
N ARG A 720 20.43 22.47 32.45
CA ARG A 720 21.24 21.25 32.46
C ARG A 720 22.34 21.29 31.42
N THR A 721 23.46 20.63 31.71
CA THR A 721 24.60 20.48 30.79
C THR A 721 24.97 19.01 30.66
N TRP A 722 25.14 18.54 29.44
CA TRP A 722 25.71 17.25 29.09
C TRP A 722 27.08 17.45 28.48
N LEU A 723 28.00 16.56 28.81
CA LEU A 723 29.37 16.56 28.31
C LEU A 723 29.67 15.18 27.72
N ALA A 724 30.40 15.17 26.61
CA ALA A 724 30.93 13.96 26.01
C ALA A 724 32.29 14.21 25.37
N VAL A 725 33.08 13.16 25.26
CA VAL A 725 34.27 13.11 24.40
C VAL A 725 33.99 12.17 23.24
N GLY A 726 34.50 12.46 22.04
CA GLY A 726 34.32 11.60 20.87
C GLY A 726 35.55 11.57 19.98
N SER A 727 35.64 10.56 19.10
CA SER A 727 36.74 10.44 18.14
C SER A 727 36.83 11.63 17.20
N THR A 728 38.03 11.91 16.69
CA THR A 728 38.27 13.04 15.77
C THR A 728 37.84 12.76 14.34
N ALA A 729 37.80 11.47 13.95
CA ALA A 729 37.34 10.99 12.65
C ALA A 729 35.82 11.14 12.44
N LEU A 730 35.06 11.46 13.50
CA LEU A 730 33.64 11.72 13.39
C LEU A 730 33.38 12.98 12.56
N GLY A 731 32.81 12.79 11.38
CA GLY A 731 31.95 13.77 10.71
C GLY A 731 30.65 14.05 11.48
N VAL A 732 30.70 14.04 12.82
CA VAL A 732 29.59 14.44 13.68
C VAL A 732 29.62 15.94 13.80
N ASP A 733 28.77 16.55 12.99
CA ASP A 733 28.32 17.88 13.26
C ASP A 733 27.79 17.99 14.69
N SER A 734 27.87 19.18 15.27
CA SER A 734 27.38 19.42 16.64
C SER A 734 25.92 18.96 16.86
N PRO A 735 24.99 19.05 15.87
CA PRO A 735 23.64 18.49 15.98
C PRO A 735 23.59 16.97 16.25
N ARG A 736 24.36 16.17 15.52
CA ARG A 736 24.32 14.72 15.67
C ARG A 736 24.90 14.25 17.01
N ALA A 737 25.94 14.92 17.53
CA ALA A 737 26.44 14.67 18.88
C ALA A 737 25.40 15.03 19.95
N ALA A 738 24.71 16.15 19.77
CA ALA A 738 23.65 16.56 20.69
C ALA A 738 22.50 15.54 20.71
N ARG A 739 22.05 15.07 19.54
CA ARG A 739 21.04 14.01 19.43
C ARG A 739 21.50 12.72 20.12
N ALA A 740 22.73 12.27 19.85
CA ALA A 740 23.32 11.09 20.47
C ALA A 740 23.34 11.16 22.00
N LEU A 741 23.70 12.31 22.57
CA LEU A 741 23.69 12.55 24.02
C LEU A 741 22.29 12.41 24.65
N ILE A 742 21.27 12.95 23.97
CA ILE A 742 19.88 12.83 24.45
C ILE A 742 19.39 11.39 24.31
N LEU A 743 19.57 10.76 23.14
CA LEU A 743 19.24 9.35 22.93
C LEU A 743 19.87 8.44 23.98
N ARG A 744 21.12 8.70 24.36
CA ARG A 744 21.82 7.96 25.42
C ARG A 744 21.18 8.14 26.80
N GLN A 745 20.73 9.34 27.15
CA GLN A 745 20.00 9.54 28.40
C GLN A 745 18.67 8.80 28.40
N GLU A 746 17.92 8.90 27.30
CA GLU A 746 16.62 8.28 27.12
C GLU A 746 16.72 6.75 27.17
N HIS A 747 17.68 6.18 26.43
CA HIS A 747 17.96 4.75 26.41
C HIS A 747 18.36 4.23 27.80
N HIS A 748 19.18 4.97 28.56
CA HIS A 748 19.51 4.58 29.93
C HIS A 748 18.29 4.63 30.87
N ALA A 749 17.36 5.56 30.67
CA ALA A 749 16.12 5.60 31.45
C ALA A 749 15.23 4.38 31.17
N MET A 750 15.11 4.01 29.90
CA MET A 750 14.42 2.82 29.43
C MET A 750 15.07 1.53 29.94
N GLY A 751 16.40 1.42 29.86
CA GLY A 751 17.17 0.27 30.34
C GLY A 751 16.91 -0.03 31.81
N ARG A 752 16.85 0.99 32.68
CA ARG A 752 16.53 0.79 34.11
C ARG A 752 15.14 0.16 34.33
N LEU A 753 14.15 0.53 33.53
CA LEU A 753 12.79 -0.02 33.64
C LEU A 753 12.77 -1.47 33.15
N SER A 754 13.37 -1.75 31.99
CA SER A 754 13.47 -3.11 31.44
C SER A 754 14.30 -4.05 32.31
N ALA A 755 15.37 -3.55 32.96
CA ALA A 755 16.19 -4.32 33.88
C ALA A 755 15.39 -4.84 35.09
N GLY A 756 14.44 -4.03 35.59
CA GLY A 756 13.54 -4.45 36.67
C GLY A 756 12.67 -5.64 36.27
N LEU A 757 12.08 -5.61 35.06
CA LEU A 757 11.26 -6.70 34.52
C LEU A 757 12.07 -7.96 34.18
N LEU A 758 13.29 -7.77 33.68
CA LEU A 758 14.23 -8.87 33.46
C LEU A 758 14.64 -9.54 34.78
N ALA A 759 14.69 -8.76 35.87
CA ALA A 759 15.02 -9.21 37.22
C ALA A 759 13.90 -9.97 37.94
N GLU A 760 12.75 -10.22 37.29
CA GLU A 760 11.68 -11.07 37.82
C GLU A 760 11.96 -12.56 37.50
N ASP A 761 11.91 -13.44 38.51
CA ASP A 761 12.33 -14.86 38.40
C ASP A 761 11.28 -15.78 37.74
N ALA A 762 10.25 -15.21 37.11
CA ALA A 762 9.06 -15.95 36.67
C ALA A 762 9.10 -16.45 35.20
N GLY A 763 10.20 -16.25 34.47
CA GLY A 763 10.29 -16.57 33.04
C GLY A 763 10.82 -17.99 32.75
N ARG A 764 10.13 -18.76 31.92
CA ARG A 764 10.58 -20.08 31.44
C ARG A 764 11.57 -20.02 30.27
N GLU A 765 11.71 -18.86 29.62
CA GLU A 765 12.60 -18.67 28.47
C GLU A 765 14.07 -18.46 28.88
N PRO A 766 15.02 -18.74 27.97
CA PRO A 766 16.42 -18.35 28.15
C PRO A 766 16.60 -16.86 28.47
N LEU A 767 17.57 -16.55 29.32
CA LEU A 767 17.78 -15.21 29.86
C LEU A 767 18.07 -14.16 28.76
N VAL A 768 18.79 -14.54 27.70
CA VAL A 768 19.12 -13.64 26.58
C VAL A 768 17.89 -13.34 25.74
N ASP A 769 17.01 -14.33 25.52
CA ASP A 769 15.76 -14.14 24.78
C ASP A 769 14.83 -13.17 25.53
N ARG A 770 14.75 -13.32 26.86
CA ARG A 770 14.04 -12.37 27.73
C ARG A 770 14.64 -10.98 27.66
N ALA A 771 15.97 -10.87 27.71
CA ALA A 771 16.66 -9.58 27.63
C ALA A 771 16.35 -8.88 26.30
N LEU A 772 16.39 -9.62 25.18
CA LEU A 772 16.03 -9.11 23.85
C LEU A 772 14.60 -8.61 23.78
N TYR A 773 13.65 -9.41 24.28
CA TYR A 773 12.25 -9.03 24.35
C TYR A 773 12.04 -7.73 25.15
N PHE A 774 12.56 -7.64 26.37
CA PHE A 774 12.37 -6.45 27.21
C PHE A 774 13.13 -5.23 26.70
N ALA A 775 14.23 -5.43 25.96
CA ALA A 775 14.94 -4.34 25.29
C ALA A 775 14.08 -3.74 24.17
N GLN A 776 13.54 -4.58 23.27
CA GLN A 776 12.70 -4.13 22.17
C GLN A 776 11.37 -3.55 22.67
N LEU A 777 10.75 -4.17 23.69
CA LEU A 777 9.55 -3.65 24.33
C LEU A 777 9.80 -2.29 24.99
N GLY A 778 10.96 -2.12 25.64
CA GLY A 778 11.38 -0.84 26.21
C GLY A 778 11.51 0.23 25.12
N LEU A 779 12.15 -0.10 24.00
CA LEU A 779 12.35 0.83 22.89
C LEU A 779 11.03 1.26 22.25
N ALA A 780 10.13 0.31 22.02
CA ALA A 780 8.79 0.56 21.51
C ALA A 780 7.95 1.40 22.47
N ALA A 781 8.03 1.13 23.78
CA ALA A 781 7.29 1.89 24.79
C ALA A 781 7.78 3.33 24.91
N TRP A 782 9.10 3.55 24.81
CA TRP A 782 9.68 4.88 24.73
C TRP A 782 9.28 5.60 23.43
N HIS A 783 9.31 4.91 22.29
CA HIS A 783 8.90 5.46 21.00
C HIS A 783 7.43 5.88 20.98
N LEU A 784 6.54 5.06 21.53
CA LEU A 784 5.11 5.39 21.71
C LEU A 784 4.91 6.70 22.49
N GLN A 785 5.77 6.99 23.47
CA GLN A 785 5.70 8.21 24.28
C GLN A 785 6.31 9.44 23.59
N GLN A 786 7.42 9.24 22.89
CA GLN A 786 8.22 10.34 22.33
C GLN A 786 7.79 10.74 20.93
N ASN A 787 7.26 9.82 20.11
CA ASN A 787 6.90 10.14 18.74
C ASN A 787 5.60 10.97 18.69
N PRO A 788 5.61 12.21 18.18
CA PRO A 788 4.40 13.02 18.00
C PRO A 788 3.32 12.31 17.17
N ASP A 789 3.72 11.51 16.19
CA ASP A 789 2.80 10.77 15.31
C ASP A 789 2.13 9.59 16.00
N LEU A 790 2.61 9.17 17.17
CA LEU A 790 2.02 8.07 17.94
C LEU A 790 1.15 8.56 19.11
N VAL A 791 1.00 9.88 19.29
CA VAL A 791 0.20 10.47 20.38
C VAL A 791 -1.22 9.92 20.47
N PRO A 792 -1.97 9.72 19.36
CA PRO A 792 -3.30 9.11 19.42
C PRO A 792 -3.27 7.67 19.95
N ALA A 793 -2.34 6.84 19.50
CA ALA A 793 -2.18 5.46 19.99
C ALA A 793 -1.77 5.44 21.47
N ALA A 794 -0.85 6.32 21.88
CA ALA A 794 -0.44 6.48 23.27
C ALA A 794 -1.60 6.90 24.19
N ARG A 795 -2.50 7.76 23.70
CA ARG A 795 -3.71 8.17 24.42
C ARG A 795 -4.67 7.00 24.61
N VAL A 796 -4.91 6.19 23.57
CA VAL A 796 -5.74 4.98 23.68
C VAL A 796 -5.14 4.03 24.71
N ALA A 797 -3.83 3.75 24.63
CA ALA A 797 -3.12 2.91 25.57
C ALA A 797 -3.24 3.39 27.03
N ALA A 798 -3.10 4.70 27.25
CA ALA A 798 -3.23 5.32 28.56
C ALA A 798 -4.66 5.21 29.11
N ARG A 799 -5.67 5.54 28.28
CA ARG A 799 -7.08 5.44 28.68
C ARG A 799 -7.49 4.01 29.00
N MET A 800 -6.93 3.02 28.30
CA MET A 800 -7.13 1.62 28.64
C MET A 800 -6.57 1.22 30.01
N MET A 801 -5.60 1.98 30.53
CA MET A 801 -5.06 1.84 31.89
C MET A 801 -5.71 2.79 32.91
N GLY A 802 -6.70 3.60 32.51
CA GLY A 802 -7.28 4.62 33.37
C GLY A 802 -6.40 5.84 33.61
N LEU A 803 -5.44 6.10 32.72
CA LEU A 803 -4.53 7.24 32.79
C LEU A 803 -4.84 8.23 31.66
N GLU A 804 -4.55 9.51 31.89
CA GLU A 804 -4.61 10.54 30.84
C GLU A 804 -3.43 10.44 29.87
N SER A 805 -2.26 10.01 30.36
CA SER A 805 -1.05 9.81 29.57
C SER A 805 -0.19 8.71 30.21
N PRO A 806 0.48 7.85 29.43
CA PRO A 806 1.34 6.83 30.02
C PRO A 806 2.62 7.52 30.48
N GLY A 807 2.86 7.57 31.79
CA GLY A 807 4.17 7.96 32.33
C GLY A 807 5.21 6.86 32.06
N PRO A 808 6.52 7.14 32.22
CA PRO A 808 7.59 6.19 31.90
C PRO A 808 7.42 4.80 32.55
N ARG A 809 6.94 4.75 33.80
CA ARG A 809 6.71 3.50 34.54
C ARG A 809 5.56 2.65 33.98
N HIS A 810 4.59 3.27 33.30
CA HIS A 810 3.42 2.58 32.77
C HIS A 810 3.52 2.33 31.26
N ALA A 811 4.57 2.83 30.60
CA ALA A 811 4.73 2.80 29.15
C ALA A 811 4.65 1.37 28.58
N GLN A 812 5.39 0.44 29.17
CA GLN A 812 5.42 -0.96 28.74
C GLN A 812 4.07 -1.65 28.98
N ALA A 813 3.43 -1.42 30.12
CA ALA A 813 2.10 -1.95 30.40
C ALA A 813 1.03 -1.40 29.43
N ALA A 814 1.10 -0.11 29.08
CA ALA A 814 0.22 0.53 28.12
C ALA A 814 0.35 -0.13 26.74
N LEU A 815 1.60 -0.34 26.33
CA LEU A 815 1.92 -0.97 25.05
C LEU A 815 1.42 -2.43 25.00
N LEU A 816 1.57 -3.19 26.08
CA LEU A 816 1.00 -4.55 26.17
C LEU A 816 -0.53 -4.54 26.08
N LYS A 817 -1.22 -3.54 26.64
CA LYS A 817 -2.67 -3.40 26.45
C LYS A 817 -3.02 -3.15 24.99
N LEU A 818 -2.27 -2.32 24.27
CA LEU A 818 -2.46 -2.14 22.82
C LEU A 818 -2.23 -3.43 22.03
N PHE A 819 -1.24 -4.24 22.41
CA PHE A 819 -0.98 -5.53 21.76
C PHE A 819 -2.15 -6.49 21.96
N THR A 820 -2.68 -6.56 23.17
CA THR A 820 -3.89 -7.34 23.47
C THR A 820 -5.11 -6.81 22.72
N LEU A 821 -5.28 -5.48 22.62
CA LEU A 821 -6.34 -4.87 21.82
C LEU A 821 -6.25 -5.28 20.35
N LYS A 822 -5.04 -5.27 19.77
CA LYS A 822 -4.80 -5.75 18.42
C LYS A 822 -5.25 -7.20 18.26
N GLU A 823 -4.81 -8.10 19.13
CA GLU A 823 -5.24 -9.51 19.09
C GLU A 823 -6.75 -9.67 19.21
N LEU A 824 -7.40 -8.87 20.05
CA LEU A 824 -8.85 -8.89 20.24
C LEU A 824 -9.64 -8.33 19.05
N LEU A 825 -9.06 -7.42 18.27
CA LEU A 825 -9.69 -6.86 17.06
C LEU A 825 -9.36 -7.66 15.79
N THR A 826 -8.34 -8.51 15.83
CA THR A 826 -7.90 -9.35 14.69
C THR A 826 -8.50 -10.77 14.77
N ARG A 827 -8.95 -11.20 15.95
CA ARG A 827 -9.75 -12.43 16.17
C ARG A 827 -11.22 -12.14 16.03
#